data_AF-A0A7W7WFG6-F1
#
_entry.id   AF-A0A7W7WFG6-F1
#
_cell.length_a   1.000
_cell.length_b   1.000
_cell.length_c   1.000
_cell.angle_alpha   90.00
_cell.angle_beta   90.00
_cell.angle_gamma   90.00
#
_symmetry.space_group_name_H-M   'P 1'
#
loop_
_entity.id
_entity.type
_entity.pdbx_description
1 polymer ?
#
loop_
_entity_poly.entity_id
_entity_poly.type
_entity_poly.pdbx_seq_one_letter_code
_entity_poly.pdbx_strand_id
1 'polypeptide(L)'
;MDADARQGSGWKVALPLLGALVVLLGGWVPLQLMWAFGERTDGVPGLFAFRSATWGDGLLLPVLAFCLIGWIGQLSQPPGGRRPTLLAAAAGGVAGAALIAVWVADPSPESNWTAPRPHHLNTAGVWHAVFLVAASALFAGLWVEVLRRLRHAERPAEGEPPESDGPDPLRSMQAAGAVGCTVGFAWLAGIDSARAAGTSSGAGSVAVLGFAAVSLTACLLWATRGRPVSAAGPLAAGAAIAGAVVAFSAVHGRADALVYCVLVGALGAGFSLSWSARPGDDAVGQEAVGVCALFAALTLLVSVRDLGILQTVLIPVAVFALAAVLRMACSPGRPLNARYVAAGAISASLEALCVFALWLHDHQGRGYITAGFILTVVGLLLGGVFLPSFKKDFEELMEVEGDVDRSVAGAGAGAEQYAVAKKAWWPLLGFAVAAFMSMLALTIALAPSLGWAAGMAHPGVRGPAVVAVVLLLLVAPALVDVGRALEKHHPRPTVDMDVRSGGVWWCLAAGAAVCLLMVLVLPWKHGWDWLAAVQALLLAAFSLQTVLGNGAWLHLGQLQWPAKCAAGSVFLAVGFIGYWSLTDAVRPGSESSVPGFAVAALGGAFVSAAVLTVTGTAVVYAAGGWYYRTDYPPARNAAQDCLLLGFLWLTLGWLPQFVLANVPASAPERWAAVGTVLAGFLFLFVPAFLWTLENNDSHVERQRRRTNELRQSGDTPAAPLSPDLTGGLATAQSSAARLRSLPGRIAQLLRSVRAGSRPASEVDEEEVFILRLAGHTAVQNSLALGLTAVSVVGAIGVSAGMDQKAVGVVGLSGAG
;
A
#
# COMPACT_ATOMS: atom_id res chain seq x y z
N MET A 1 -5.43 -18.89 30.00
CA MET A 1 -4.31 -17.97 29.73
C MET A 1 -4.01 -17.80 28.24
N ASP A 2 -4.40 -18.72 27.33
CA ASP A 2 -4.06 -18.61 25.89
C ASP A 2 -5.00 -17.77 25.00
N ALA A 3 -6.15 -17.32 25.50
CA ALA A 3 -7.07 -16.48 24.71
C ALA A 3 -6.53 -15.05 24.49
N ASP A 4 -5.85 -14.48 25.49
CA ASP A 4 -5.26 -13.13 25.41
C ASP A 4 -4.02 -13.08 24.49
N ALA A 5 -3.29 -14.19 24.35
CA ALA A 5 -2.14 -14.28 23.46
C ALA A 5 -2.54 -14.24 21.97
N ARG A 6 -3.70 -14.81 21.61
CA ARG A 6 -4.18 -14.90 20.22
C ARG A 6 -4.84 -13.61 19.72
N GLN A 7 -5.52 -12.86 20.59
CA GLN A 7 -6.12 -11.56 20.22
C GLN A 7 -5.07 -10.44 20.05
N GLY A 8 -3.85 -10.61 20.55
CA GLY A 8 -2.84 -9.55 20.59
C GLY A 8 -2.07 -9.26 19.30
N SER A 9 -2.07 -10.12 18.27
CA SER A 9 -1.13 -9.97 17.13
C SER A 9 -1.62 -9.04 16.03
N GLY A 10 -2.90 -9.12 15.63
CA GLY A 10 -3.45 -8.31 14.53
C GLY A 10 -3.53 -6.82 14.87
N TRP A 11 -3.91 -6.50 16.10
CA TRP A 11 -4.01 -5.12 16.59
C TRP A 11 -2.66 -4.40 16.65
N LYS A 12 -1.56 -5.14 16.87
CA LYS A 12 -0.19 -4.57 16.86
C LYS A 12 0.20 -4.00 15.50
N VAL A 13 -0.47 -4.38 14.43
CA VAL A 13 -0.21 -3.95 13.05
C VAL A 13 -1.23 -2.94 12.56
N ALA A 14 -2.50 -3.23 12.78
CA ALA A 14 -3.59 -2.39 12.33
C ALA A 14 -3.56 -1.01 13.00
N LEU A 15 -3.19 -0.95 14.29
CA LEU A 15 -3.21 0.28 15.06
C LEU A 15 -2.13 1.30 14.61
N PRO A 16 -0.86 0.91 14.37
CA PRO A 16 0.12 1.81 13.75
C PRO A 16 -0.32 2.35 12.40
N LEU A 17 -0.83 1.48 11.52
CA LEU A 17 -1.30 1.88 10.18
C LEU A 17 -2.48 2.85 10.27
N LEU A 18 -3.44 2.57 11.15
CA LEU A 18 -4.57 3.45 11.40
C LEU A 18 -4.10 4.82 11.93
N GLY A 19 -3.15 4.85 12.86
CA GLY A 19 -2.57 6.10 13.35
C GLY A 19 -1.91 6.93 12.25
N ALA A 20 -1.14 6.28 11.37
CA ALA A 20 -0.53 6.93 10.21
C ALA A 20 -1.59 7.51 9.26
N LEU A 21 -2.63 6.72 8.95
CA LEU A 21 -3.75 7.15 8.12
C LEU A 21 -4.50 8.33 8.74
N VAL A 22 -4.75 8.31 10.05
CA VAL A 22 -5.41 9.43 10.76
C VAL A 22 -4.59 10.71 10.66
N VAL A 23 -3.27 10.65 10.82
CA VAL A 23 -2.40 11.83 10.66
C VAL A 23 -2.41 12.33 9.21
N LEU A 24 -2.30 11.44 8.23
CA LEU A 24 -2.31 11.80 6.82
C LEU A 24 -3.66 12.41 6.39
N LEU A 25 -4.77 11.78 6.77
CA LEU A 25 -6.13 12.19 6.44
C LEU A 25 -6.61 13.40 7.25
N GLY A 26 -6.04 13.64 8.43
CA GLY A 26 -6.32 14.82 9.25
C GLY A 26 -5.47 16.05 8.89
N GLY A 27 -4.27 15.83 8.34
CA GLY A 27 -3.33 16.90 8.01
C GLY A 27 -3.23 17.19 6.52
N TRP A 28 -2.29 16.52 5.87
CA TRP A 28 -1.89 16.81 4.50
C TRP A 28 -3.02 16.67 3.46
N VAL A 29 -3.85 15.61 3.55
CA VAL A 29 -4.90 15.39 2.55
C VAL A 29 -5.88 16.58 2.51
N PRO A 30 -6.50 17.01 3.62
CA PRO A 30 -7.33 18.22 3.63
C PRO A 30 -6.62 19.47 3.10
N LEU A 31 -5.35 19.69 3.45
CA LEU A 31 -4.57 20.83 2.96
C LEU A 31 -4.36 20.77 1.45
N GLN A 32 -4.07 19.58 0.92
CA GLN A 32 -3.97 19.33 -0.51
C GLN A 32 -5.31 19.59 -1.22
N LEU A 33 -6.43 19.19 -0.62
CA LEU A 33 -7.76 19.47 -1.16
C LEU A 33 -8.04 20.99 -1.14
N MET A 34 -7.76 21.68 -0.04
CA MET A 34 -7.95 23.13 0.06
C MET A 34 -7.01 23.90 -0.88
N TRP A 35 -5.79 23.42 -1.13
CA TRP A 35 -4.90 23.99 -2.14
C TRP A 35 -5.39 23.75 -3.57
N ALA A 36 -5.98 22.58 -3.83
CA ALA A 36 -6.52 22.23 -5.14
C ALA A 36 -7.84 22.96 -5.44
N PHE A 37 -8.66 23.27 -4.43
CA PHE A 37 -10.03 23.80 -4.60
C PHE A 37 -10.29 25.18 -4.04
N GLY A 38 -9.45 25.65 -3.12
CA GLY A 38 -9.60 26.94 -2.48
C GLY A 38 -9.18 28.08 -3.41
N GLU A 39 -9.54 29.29 -3.00
CA GLU A 39 -9.10 30.50 -3.69
C GLU A 39 -7.58 30.63 -3.57
N ARG A 40 -6.89 30.63 -4.72
CA ARG A 40 -5.45 30.90 -4.78
C ARG A 40 -5.26 32.41 -4.80
N THR A 41 -4.44 32.91 -3.89
CA THR A 41 -4.01 34.30 -3.91
C THR A 41 -2.77 34.39 -4.80
N ASP A 42 -2.81 35.27 -5.81
CA ASP A 42 -1.66 35.47 -6.69
C ASP A 42 -0.50 36.11 -5.93
N GLY A 43 0.73 35.71 -6.27
CA GLY A 43 1.96 36.32 -5.74
C GLY A 43 2.42 35.83 -4.37
N VAL A 44 1.73 34.87 -3.72
CA VAL A 44 2.19 34.26 -2.46
C VAL A 44 2.70 32.83 -2.67
N PRO A 45 3.67 32.35 -1.86
CA PRO A 45 4.13 30.96 -1.90
C PRO A 45 2.99 29.96 -1.65
N GLY A 46 2.85 28.99 -2.55
CA GLY A 46 1.85 27.92 -2.49
C GLY A 46 2.20 26.76 -1.57
N LEU A 47 1.29 25.80 -1.41
CA LEU A 47 1.49 24.58 -0.59
C LEU A 47 2.84 23.88 -0.86
N PHE A 48 3.14 23.66 -2.13
CA PHE A 48 4.36 22.95 -2.56
C PHE A 48 5.64 23.79 -2.46
N ALA A 49 5.54 25.08 -2.15
CA ALA A 49 6.72 25.91 -1.86
C ALA A 49 7.33 25.60 -0.48
N PHE A 50 6.54 24.96 0.39
CA PHE A 50 6.92 24.55 1.74
C PHE A 50 7.20 23.05 1.76
N ARG A 51 8.46 22.70 1.98
CA ARG A 51 8.96 21.32 2.09
C ARG A 51 8.43 20.66 3.35
N SER A 52 8.28 21.40 4.45
CA SER A 52 7.70 20.91 5.70
C SER A 52 6.23 20.56 5.54
N ALA A 53 5.48 21.30 4.70
CA ALA A 53 4.12 20.91 4.38
C ALA A 53 4.11 19.63 3.53
N THR A 54 4.84 19.64 2.41
CA THR A 54 4.80 18.53 1.42
C THR A 54 5.37 17.23 1.95
N TRP A 55 6.60 17.27 2.44
CA TRP A 55 7.30 16.08 2.91
C TRP A 55 7.11 15.87 4.40
N GLY A 56 7.01 16.95 5.17
CA GLY A 56 6.78 16.84 6.61
C GLY A 56 5.38 16.32 6.91
N ASP A 57 4.33 17.08 6.58
CA ASP A 57 2.95 16.69 6.89
C ASP A 57 2.48 15.52 6.01
N GLY A 58 2.88 15.50 4.73
CA GLY A 58 2.46 14.48 3.77
C GLY A 58 3.11 13.11 3.95
N LEU A 59 4.27 13.04 4.62
CA LEU A 59 5.02 11.78 4.76
C LEU A 59 5.63 11.58 6.14
N LEU A 60 6.47 12.51 6.62
CA LEU A 60 7.25 12.29 7.84
C LEU A 60 6.36 12.17 9.08
N LEU A 61 5.31 12.99 9.22
CA LEU A 61 4.39 12.88 10.36
C LEU A 61 3.55 11.59 10.34
N PRO A 62 2.94 11.16 9.22
CA PRO A 62 2.30 9.84 9.12
C PRO A 62 3.24 8.68 9.47
N VAL A 63 4.46 8.68 8.94
CA VAL A 63 5.46 7.63 9.24
C VAL A 63 5.92 7.72 10.70
N LEU A 64 6.06 8.91 11.27
CA LEU A 64 6.35 9.10 12.69
C LEU A 64 5.27 8.47 13.57
N ALA A 65 3.99 8.69 13.24
CA ALA A 65 2.87 8.10 13.97
C ALA A 65 2.89 6.57 13.88
N PHE A 66 3.12 6.04 12.67
CA PHE A 66 3.31 4.60 12.46
C PHE A 66 4.41 4.04 13.35
N CYS A 67 5.60 4.65 13.31
CA CYS A 67 6.77 4.20 14.06
C CYS A 67 6.53 4.28 15.57
N LEU A 68 6.02 5.39 16.10
CA LEU A 68 5.79 5.55 17.54
C LEU A 68 4.74 4.59 18.09
N ILE A 69 3.59 4.45 17.40
CA ILE A 69 2.54 3.52 17.84
C ILE A 69 3.02 2.07 17.75
N GLY A 70 3.76 1.73 16.69
CA GLY A 70 4.41 0.43 16.55
C GLY A 70 5.40 0.16 17.68
N TRP A 71 6.21 1.15 18.05
CA TRP A 71 7.19 1.04 19.13
C TRP A 71 6.51 0.84 20.49
N ILE A 72 5.45 1.60 20.77
CA ILE A 72 4.63 1.46 21.98
C ILE A 72 4.07 0.04 22.08
N GLY A 73 3.60 -0.54 20.97
CA GLY A 73 3.06 -1.90 20.92
C GLY A 73 4.07 -3.02 21.19
N GLN A 74 5.37 -2.73 21.08
CA GLN A 74 6.46 -3.66 21.39
C GLN A 74 6.91 -3.59 22.86
N LEU A 75 6.56 -2.52 23.56
CA LEU A 75 7.03 -2.28 24.92
C LEU A 75 5.95 -2.56 25.97
N SER A 76 6.34 -3.21 27.06
CA SER A 76 5.47 -3.49 28.20
C SER A 76 4.93 -2.21 28.84
N GLN A 77 3.67 -2.23 29.27
CA GLN A 77 3.04 -1.08 29.91
C GLN A 77 3.54 -0.92 31.36
N PRO A 78 4.10 0.25 31.74
CA PRO A 78 4.56 0.47 33.11
C PRO A 78 3.42 0.48 34.13
N PRO A 79 3.67 0.01 35.36
CA PRO A 79 2.76 0.24 36.48
C PRO A 79 2.64 1.75 36.73
N GLY A 80 1.40 2.23 36.78
CA GLY A 80 1.07 3.65 36.87
C GLY A 80 0.23 4.12 35.68
N GLY A 81 -0.80 4.92 35.96
CA GLY A 81 -1.77 5.37 34.96
C GLY A 81 -1.17 6.24 33.85
N ARG A 82 -1.98 6.53 32.83
CA ARG A 82 -1.60 7.32 31.64
C ARG A 82 -1.45 8.83 31.91
N ARG A 83 -1.36 9.26 33.17
CA ARG A 83 -1.31 10.69 33.55
C ARG A 83 -0.13 11.43 32.93
N PRO A 84 1.13 10.94 32.95
CA PRO A 84 2.25 11.65 32.35
C PRO A 84 2.08 11.84 30.84
N THR A 85 1.56 10.81 30.17
CA THR A 85 1.25 10.81 28.73
C THR A 85 0.19 11.86 28.39
N LEU A 86 -0.88 11.95 29.19
CA LEU A 86 -1.92 12.96 29.02
C LEU A 86 -1.43 14.38 29.30
N LEU A 87 -0.59 14.57 30.33
CA LEU A 87 0.03 15.86 30.63
C LEU A 87 0.98 16.31 29.51
N ALA A 88 1.76 15.39 28.95
CA ALA A 88 2.63 15.66 27.82
C ALA A 88 1.82 16.04 26.57
N ALA A 89 0.72 15.33 26.30
CA ALA A 89 -0.17 15.67 25.19
C ALA A 89 -0.80 17.05 25.38
N ALA A 90 -1.29 17.37 26.58
CA ALA A 90 -1.80 18.71 26.88
C ALA A 90 -0.73 19.79 26.70
N ALA A 91 0.49 19.56 27.21
CA ALA A 91 1.61 20.49 27.06
C ALA A 91 2.00 20.69 25.59
N GLY A 92 2.04 19.61 24.79
CA GLY A 92 2.29 19.68 23.35
C GLY A 92 1.21 20.48 22.61
N GLY A 93 -0.07 20.28 22.96
CA GLY A 93 -1.18 21.06 22.40
C GLY A 93 -1.09 22.55 22.75
N VAL A 94 -0.75 22.88 24.00
CA VAL A 94 -0.52 24.27 24.44
C VAL A 94 0.65 24.90 23.69
N ALA A 95 1.76 24.18 23.52
CA ALA A 95 2.92 24.66 22.76
C ALA A 95 2.57 24.92 21.28
N GLY A 96 1.82 24.01 20.65
CA GLY A 96 1.31 24.22 19.30
C GLY A 96 0.40 25.45 19.19
N ALA A 97 -0.52 25.64 20.15
CA ALA A 97 -1.42 26.79 20.16
C ALA A 97 -0.66 28.11 20.38
N ALA A 98 0.36 28.11 21.24
CA ALA A 98 1.23 29.26 21.45
C ALA A 98 2.01 29.61 20.17
N LEU A 99 2.48 28.63 19.41
CA LEU A 99 3.15 28.87 18.12
C LEU A 99 2.20 29.53 17.11
N ILE A 100 0.94 29.07 17.01
CA ILE A 100 -0.06 29.72 16.17
C ILE A 100 -0.33 31.16 16.63
N ALA A 101 -0.40 31.41 17.94
CA ALA A 101 -0.56 32.76 18.46
C ALA A 101 0.61 33.67 18.07
N VAL A 102 1.85 33.15 18.08
CA VAL A 102 3.03 33.87 17.58
C VAL A 102 2.92 34.18 16.09
N TRP A 103 2.41 33.26 15.26
CA TRP A 103 2.20 33.53 13.83
C TRP A 103 1.19 34.65 13.59
N VAL A 104 0.09 34.67 14.35
CA VAL A 104 -0.95 35.69 14.24
C VAL A 104 -0.50 37.04 14.80
N ALA A 105 0.31 37.04 15.86
CA ALA A 105 0.80 38.24 16.53
C ALA A 105 2.08 38.84 15.92
N ASP A 106 2.73 38.15 14.98
CA ASP A 106 3.93 38.63 14.31
C ASP A 106 3.66 39.96 13.60
N PRO A 107 4.36 41.06 13.92
CA PRO A 107 4.11 42.38 13.33
C PRO A 107 4.41 42.46 11.82
N SER A 108 5.14 41.48 11.28
CA SER A 108 5.52 41.43 9.86
C SER A 108 5.54 39.99 9.37
N PRO A 109 4.39 39.28 9.34
CA PRO A 109 4.35 37.89 8.94
C PRO A 109 4.58 37.78 7.42
N GLU A 110 5.32 36.77 6.99
CA GLU A 110 5.47 36.48 5.57
C GLU A 110 4.15 35.91 5.01
N SER A 111 3.56 36.60 4.04
CA SER A 111 2.33 36.14 3.39
C SER A 111 2.55 34.83 2.65
N ASN A 112 1.62 33.90 2.80
CA ASN A 112 1.65 32.60 2.13
C ASN A 112 0.22 32.10 1.86
N TRP A 113 0.08 30.94 1.20
CA TRP A 113 -1.24 30.41 0.84
C TRP A 113 -2.17 30.08 2.02
N THR A 114 -1.65 29.91 3.25
CA THR A 114 -2.47 29.72 4.47
C THR A 114 -2.78 31.03 5.20
N ALA A 115 -1.93 32.04 5.00
CA ALA A 115 -2.04 33.38 5.57
C ALA A 115 -1.78 34.42 4.47
N PRO A 116 -2.73 34.61 3.52
CA PRO A 116 -2.50 35.46 2.35
C PRO A 116 -2.43 36.95 2.71
N ARG A 117 -2.92 37.32 3.90
CA ARG A 117 -2.85 38.67 4.46
C ARG A 117 -2.21 38.61 5.85
N PRO A 118 -1.46 39.64 6.25
CA PRO A 118 -0.90 39.71 7.59
C PRO A 118 -1.94 39.47 8.67
N HIS A 119 -1.60 38.66 9.69
CA HIS A 119 -2.44 38.35 10.85
C HIS A 119 -3.76 37.60 10.57
N HIS A 120 -4.03 37.23 9.31
CA HIS A 120 -5.29 36.58 8.92
C HIS A 120 -5.05 35.23 8.27
N LEU A 121 -5.44 34.17 8.98
CA LEU A 121 -5.51 32.82 8.43
C LEU A 121 -6.77 32.68 7.58
N ASN A 122 -6.63 32.12 6.37
CA ASN A 122 -7.79 31.67 5.61
C ASN A 122 -8.27 30.30 6.11
N THR A 123 -9.27 29.69 5.45
CA THR A 123 -9.79 28.36 5.83
C THR A 123 -8.69 27.29 5.90
N ALA A 124 -7.74 27.31 4.96
CA ALA A 124 -6.63 26.38 4.96
C ALA A 124 -5.67 26.64 6.13
N GLY A 125 -5.39 27.90 6.44
CA GLY A 125 -4.60 28.27 7.62
C GLY A 125 -5.25 27.90 8.94
N VAL A 126 -6.56 28.05 9.08
CA VAL A 126 -7.29 27.61 10.27
C VAL A 126 -7.23 26.10 10.42
N TRP A 127 -7.46 25.34 9.33
CA TRP A 127 -7.34 23.88 9.36
C TRP A 127 -5.92 23.44 9.72
N HIS A 128 -4.91 24.03 9.08
CA HIS A 128 -3.51 23.74 9.36
C HIS A 128 -3.16 24.03 10.83
N ALA A 129 -3.65 25.14 11.39
CA ALA A 129 -3.45 25.49 12.79
C ALA A 129 -4.07 24.46 13.75
N VAL A 130 -5.32 24.04 13.48
CA VAL A 130 -6.00 22.99 14.27
C VAL A 130 -5.22 21.67 14.18
N PHE A 131 -4.80 21.28 12.97
CA PHE A 131 -3.99 20.09 12.76
C PHE A 131 -2.66 20.17 13.52
N LEU A 132 -1.94 21.29 13.46
CA LEU A 132 -0.67 21.47 14.15
C LEU A 132 -0.81 21.31 15.67
N VAL A 133 -1.86 21.89 16.26
CA VAL A 133 -2.16 21.75 17.70
C VAL A 133 -2.42 20.28 18.05
N ALA A 134 -3.27 19.60 17.27
CA ALA A 134 -3.62 18.20 17.49
C ALA A 134 -2.40 17.28 17.29
N ALA A 135 -1.61 17.49 16.25
CA ALA A 135 -0.39 16.75 15.96
C ALA A 135 0.66 16.96 17.06
N SER A 136 0.85 18.20 17.53
CA SER A 136 1.77 18.51 18.64
C SER A 136 1.36 17.80 19.92
N ALA A 137 0.06 17.77 20.25
CA ALA A 137 -0.47 17.02 21.38
C ALA A 137 -0.25 15.50 21.22
N LEU A 138 -0.59 14.97 20.04
CA LEU A 138 -0.43 13.55 19.74
C LEU A 138 1.02 13.10 19.88
N PHE A 139 1.96 13.77 19.19
CA PHE A 139 3.37 13.35 19.16
C PHE A 139 4.07 13.56 20.49
N ALA A 140 3.74 14.62 21.25
CA ALA A 140 4.26 14.78 22.61
C ALA A 140 3.80 13.65 23.54
N GLY A 141 2.51 13.28 23.47
CA GLY A 141 1.96 12.13 24.20
C GLY A 141 2.63 10.82 23.81
N LEU A 142 2.70 10.52 22.50
CA LEU A 142 3.31 9.28 21.99
C LEU A 142 4.78 9.15 22.38
N TRP A 143 5.57 10.22 22.26
CA TRP A 143 6.98 10.22 22.68
C TRP A 143 7.12 9.94 24.17
N VAL A 144 6.34 10.61 25.03
CA VAL A 144 6.41 10.38 26.48
C VAL A 144 5.98 8.96 26.84
N GLU A 145 4.97 8.40 26.16
CA GLU A 145 4.56 7.00 26.37
C GLU A 145 5.70 6.03 26.00
N VAL A 146 6.37 6.22 24.85
CA VAL A 146 7.54 5.44 24.45
C VAL A 146 8.63 5.52 25.52
N LEU A 147 9.01 6.73 25.94
CA LEU A 147 10.07 6.95 26.92
C LEU A 147 9.76 6.30 28.27
N ARG A 148 8.50 6.36 28.71
CA ARG A 148 8.04 5.73 29.96
C ARG A 148 8.18 4.22 29.88
N ARG A 149 7.76 3.62 28.76
CA ARG A 149 7.81 2.18 28.53
C ARG A 149 9.24 1.67 28.36
N LEU A 150 10.09 2.39 27.63
CA LEU A 150 11.52 2.09 27.49
C LEU A 150 12.20 2.05 28.87
N ARG A 151 12.02 3.10 29.68
CA ARG A 151 12.61 3.17 31.02
C ARG A 151 12.15 2.02 31.94
N HIS A 152 10.92 1.57 31.76
CA HIS A 152 10.36 0.45 32.49
C HIS A 152 10.95 -0.88 32.03
N ALA A 153 11.07 -1.10 30.72
CA ALA A 153 11.69 -2.29 30.13
C ALA A 153 13.16 -2.46 30.58
N GLU A 154 13.87 -1.37 30.86
CA GLU A 154 15.23 -1.41 31.40
C GLU A 154 15.33 -1.67 32.92
N ARG A 155 14.22 -1.87 33.65
CA ARG A 155 14.29 -2.30 35.06
C ARG A 155 14.61 -3.79 35.09
N PRO A 156 15.78 -4.22 35.58
CA PRO A 156 15.97 -5.64 35.87
C PRO A 156 14.89 -6.06 36.87
N ALA A 157 14.23 -7.18 36.60
CA ALA A 157 13.36 -7.78 37.61
C ALA A 157 14.22 -8.10 38.84
N GLU A 158 13.77 -7.70 40.02
CA GLU A 158 14.54 -7.91 41.25
C GLU A 158 14.83 -9.41 41.42
N GLY A 159 16.11 -9.79 41.30
CA GLY A 159 16.58 -11.16 41.49
C GLY A 159 16.77 -11.99 40.22
N GLU A 160 16.32 -11.52 39.05
CA GLU A 160 16.63 -12.19 37.79
C GLU A 160 17.91 -11.58 37.17
N PRO A 161 18.91 -12.40 36.81
CA PRO A 161 20.02 -11.91 36.02
C PRO A 161 19.45 -11.28 34.75
N PRO A 162 20.04 -10.17 34.24
CA PRO A 162 19.58 -9.59 32.99
C PRO A 162 19.61 -10.68 31.92
N GLU A 163 18.42 -11.14 31.49
CA GLU A 163 18.31 -12.00 30.32
C GLU A 163 18.94 -11.23 29.16
N SER A 164 20.18 -11.58 28.83
CA SER A 164 21.02 -10.87 27.87
C SER A 164 20.54 -11.02 26.42
N ASP A 165 19.50 -11.82 26.21
CA ASP A 165 19.14 -12.32 24.89
C ASP A 165 17.85 -11.70 24.33
N GLY A 166 17.19 -10.82 25.09
CA GLY A 166 16.07 -10.02 24.58
C GLY A 166 16.55 -8.97 23.56
N PRO A 167 15.84 -8.78 22.42
CA PRO A 167 16.21 -7.76 21.45
C PRO A 167 16.14 -6.36 22.06
N ASP A 168 17.21 -5.58 21.89
CA ASP A 168 17.30 -4.21 22.40
C ASP A 168 16.22 -3.35 21.73
N PRO A 169 15.21 -2.84 22.47
CA PRO A 169 14.11 -2.10 21.88
C PRO A 169 14.55 -0.81 21.21
N LEU A 170 15.72 -0.26 21.56
CA LEU A 170 16.30 0.91 20.92
C LEU A 170 16.81 0.57 19.52
N ARG A 171 17.28 -0.65 19.28
CA ARG A 171 17.75 -1.10 17.96
C ARG A 171 16.61 -1.42 16.99
N SER A 172 15.36 -1.26 17.42
CA SER A 172 14.20 -1.45 16.55
C SER A 172 14.14 -0.43 15.41
N MET A 173 13.59 -0.83 14.27
CA MET A 173 13.37 0.07 13.14
C MET A 173 12.34 1.16 13.47
N GLN A 174 11.38 0.86 14.35
CA GLN A 174 10.43 1.84 14.85
C GLN A 174 11.14 2.98 15.60
N ALA A 175 12.17 2.67 16.39
CA ALA A 175 13.00 3.68 17.05
C ALA A 175 13.73 4.56 16.03
N ALA A 176 14.46 3.95 15.09
CA ALA A 176 15.21 4.66 14.06
C ALA A 176 14.30 5.53 13.17
N GLY A 177 13.16 4.98 12.76
CA GLY A 177 12.15 5.69 11.97
C GLY A 177 11.52 6.85 12.74
N ALA A 178 11.13 6.67 14.00
CA ALA A 178 10.56 7.74 14.81
C ALA A 178 11.55 8.89 15.02
N VAL A 179 12.80 8.58 15.34
CA VAL A 179 13.87 9.58 15.46
C VAL A 179 14.12 10.27 14.12
N GLY A 180 14.29 9.51 13.05
CA GLY A 180 14.56 10.04 11.71
C GLY A 180 13.45 10.94 11.18
N CYS A 181 12.19 10.54 11.34
CA CYS A 181 11.05 11.38 10.96
C CYS A 181 10.95 12.64 11.81
N THR A 182 11.24 12.56 13.12
CA THR A 182 11.23 13.74 13.99
C THR A 182 12.32 14.74 13.60
N VAL A 183 13.56 14.27 13.42
CA VAL A 183 14.70 15.11 13.01
C VAL A 183 14.49 15.65 11.60
N GLY A 184 14.03 14.81 10.67
CA GLY A 184 13.73 15.21 9.30
C GLY A 184 12.66 16.29 9.24
N PHE A 185 11.54 16.11 9.96
CA PHE A 185 10.48 17.10 10.02
C PHE A 185 10.99 18.41 10.62
N ALA A 186 11.69 18.34 11.74
CA ALA A 186 12.24 19.52 12.41
C ALA A 186 13.21 20.28 11.50
N TRP A 187 14.04 19.57 10.73
CA TRP A 187 14.94 20.21 9.78
C TRP A 187 14.18 20.89 8.64
N LEU A 188 13.20 20.22 8.02
CA LEU A 188 12.42 20.79 6.93
C LEU A 188 11.64 22.03 7.39
N ALA A 189 11.00 21.94 8.56
CA ALA A 189 10.32 23.07 9.18
C ALA A 189 11.30 24.20 9.51
N GLY A 190 12.53 23.88 9.94
CA GLY A 190 13.60 24.83 10.16
C GLY A 190 14.04 25.56 8.88
N ILE A 191 14.24 24.83 7.77
CA ILE A 191 14.58 25.42 6.46
C ILE A 191 13.49 26.40 6.02
N ASP A 192 12.22 25.98 6.09
CA ASP A 192 11.11 26.79 5.63
C ASP A 192 10.91 28.02 6.54
N SER A 193 11.10 27.86 7.85
CA SER A 193 11.06 28.96 8.82
C SER A 193 12.26 29.91 8.71
N ALA A 194 13.42 29.42 8.27
CA ALA A 194 14.63 30.24 8.12
C ALA A 194 14.50 31.27 6.98
N ARG A 195 13.63 31.02 5.99
CA ARG A 195 13.28 32.04 4.97
C ARG A 195 12.63 33.27 5.61
N ALA A 196 11.89 33.06 6.69
CA ALA A 196 11.29 34.08 7.53
C ALA A 196 12.12 34.38 8.79
N ALA A 197 13.43 34.09 8.83
CA ALA A 197 14.24 34.25 10.05
C ALA A 197 14.27 35.70 10.59
N GLY A 198 13.99 36.69 9.74
CA GLY A 198 13.86 38.10 10.14
C GLY A 198 12.53 38.44 10.85
N THR A 199 11.58 37.51 10.91
CA THR A 199 10.27 37.69 11.54
C THR A 199 10.20 36.97 12.89
N SER A 200 9.30 37.40 13.79
CA SER A 200 9.13 36.71 15.07
C SER A 200 8.55 35.31 14.90
N SER A 201 7.77 35.06 13.85
CA SER A 201 7.25 33.74 13.51
C SER A 201 8.34 32.77 13.05
N GLY A 202 9.27 33.22 12.20
CA GLY A 202 10.40 32.39 11.77
C GLY A 202 11.36 32.08 12.92
N ALA A 203 11.73 33.09 13.71
CA ALA A 203 12.59 32.93 14.87
C ALA A 203 11.93 32.04 15.96
N GLY A 204 10.64 32.24 16.22
CA GLY A 204 9.86 31.44 17.17
C GLY A 204 9.79 29.95 16.76
N SER A 205 9.53 29.66 15.49
CA SER A 205 9.52 28.29 14.97
C SER A 205 10.89 27.61 15.12
N VAL A 206 11.98 28.29 14.76
CA VAL A 206 13.35 27.74 14.90
C VAL A 206 13.70 27.49 16.38
N ALA A 207 13.35 28.42 17.28
CA ALA A 207 13.59 28.26 18.71
C ALA A 207 12.83 27.07 19.31
N VAL A 208 11.56 26.90 18.96
CA VAL A 208 10.74 25.75 19.40
C VAL A 208 11.32 24.43 18.89
N LEU A 209 11.76 24.39 17.63
CA LEU A 209 12.40 23.19 17.04
C LEU A 209 13.74 22.85 17.74
N GLY A 210 14.56 23.86 18.02
CA GLY A 210 15.81 23.68 18.77
C GLY A 210 15.55 23.16 20.19
N PHE A 211 14.58 23.74 20.89
CA PHE A 211 14.18 23.29 22.23
C PHE A 211 13.63 21.85 22.21
N ALA A 212 12.82 21.51 21.22
CA ALA A 212 12.29 20.16 21.05
C ALA A 212 13.40 19.13 20.80
N ALA A 213 14.39 19.46 19.97
CA ALA A 213 15.55 18.59 19.71
C ALA A 213 16.37 18.32 20.98
N VAL A 214 16.72 19.37 21.73
CA VAL A 214 17.44 19.24 23.00
C VAL A 214 16.63 18.42 24.02
N SER A 215 15.33 18.70 24.12
CA SER A 215 14.43 17.97 25.03
C SER A 215 14.33 16.49 24.66
N LEU A 216 14.21 16.16 23.37
CA LEU A 216 14.15 14.78 22.91
C LEU A 216 15.45 14.04 23.22
N THR A 217 16.61 14.64 22.94
CA THR A 217 17.91 14.04 23.27
C THR A 217 18.07 13.80 24.77
N ALA A 218 17.73 14.81 25.60
CA ALA A 218 17.79 14.68 27.06
C ALA A 218 16.84 13.58 27.57
N CYS A 219 15.62 13.52 27.04
CA CYS A 219 14.63 12.49 27.36
C CYS A 219 15.07 11.09 26.95
N LEU A 220 15.68 10.93 25.76
CA LEU A 220 16.24 9.65 25.32
C LEU A 220 17.38 9.20 26.24
N LEU A 221 18.33 10.09 26.56
CA LEU A 221 19.42 9.79 27.51
C LEU A 221 18.88 9.42 28.90
N TRP A 222 17.82 10.09 29.35
CA TRP A 222 17.12 9.76 30.59
C TRP A 222 16.42 8.40 30.53
N ALA A 223 15.77 8.08 29.41
CA ALA A 223 15.07 6.81 29.21
C ALA A 223 16.03 5.63 29.15
N THR A 224 17.23 5.80 28.57
CA THR A 224 18.28 4.78 28.48
C THR A 224 19.23 4.74 29.69
N ARG A 225 18.88 5.45 30.77
CA ARG A 225 19.70 5.59 32.00
C ARG A 225 21.15 5.99 31.74
N GLY A 226 21.36 6.88 30.77
CA GLY A 226 22.68 7.38 30.44
C GLY A 226 23.56 6.34 29.73
N ARG A 227 22.98 5.40 28.99
CA ARG A 227 23.70 4.53 28.05
C ARG A 227 23.64 5.16 26.64
N PRO A 228 24.53 6.12 26.30
CA PRO A 228 24.48 6.79 25.02
C PRO A 228 24.77 5.84 23.84
N VAL A 229 25.53 4.77 24.09
CA VAL A 229 25.94 3.80 23.05
C VAL A 229 24.75 3.04 22.46
N SER A 230 23.72 2.73 23.25
CA SER A 230 22.51 2.05 22.74
C SER A 230 21.60 3.00 21.94
N ALA A 231 21.61 4.30 22.27
CA ALA A 231 20.86 5.32 21.54
C ALA A 231 21.59 5.81 20.28
N ALA A 232 22.93 5.69 20.22
CA ALA A 232 23.75 6.23 19.14
C ALA A 232 23.42 5.63 17.77
N GLY A 233 23.17 4.32 17.69
CA GLY A 233 22.83 3.64 16.43
C GLY A 233 21.54 4.18 15.79
N PRO A 234 20.41 4.18 16.51
CA PRO A 234 19.14 4.72 16.03
C PRO A 234 19.19 6.23 15.74
N LEU A 235 19.95 6.99 16.53
CA LEU A 235 20.17 8.42 16.29
C LEU A 235 20.98 8.66 15.01
N ALA A 236 22.05 7.90 14.78
CA ALA A 236 22.84 8.00 13.55
C ALA A 236 22.04 7.57 12.32
N ALA A 237 21.28 6.48 12.45
CA ALA A 237 20.34 5.99 11.44
C ALA A 237 19.28 7.04 11.09
N GLY A 238 18.62 7.57 12.12
CA GLY A 238 17.61 8.61 11.97
C GLY A 238 18.18 9.89 11.38
N ALA A 239 19.38 10.30 11.80
CA ALA A 239 20.08 11.45 11.23
C ALA A 239 20.47 11.25 9.76
N ALA A 240 20.88 10.04 9.36
CA ALA A 240 21.17 9.72 7.97
C ALA A 240 19.90 9.75 7.11
N ILE A 241 18.79 9.18 7.59
CA ILE A 241 17.48 9.23 6.91
C ILE A 241 16.99 10.68 6.81
N ALA A 242 17.10 11.46 7.89
CA ALA A 242 16.73 12.87 7.89
C ALA A 242 17.58 13.65 6.88
N GLY A 243 18.91 13.46 6.89
CA GLY A 243 19.83 14.05 5.92
C GLY A 243 19.49 13.69 4.48
N ALA A 244 19.04 12.46 4.23
CA ALA A 244 18.53 11.99 2.95
C ALA A 244 17.36 12.84 2.46
N VAL A 245 16.28 12.85 3.24
CA VAL A 245 15.02 13.51 2.90
C VAL A 245 15.25 15.01 2.72
N VAL A 246 16.08 15.60 3.58
CA VAL A 246 16.48 17.00 3.53
C VAL A 246 17.24 17.31 2.27
N ALA A 247 18.35 16.62 2.01
CA ALA A 247 19.18 16.86 0.83
C ALA A 247 18.37 16.69 -0.45
N PHE A 248 17.60 15.61 -0.52
CA PHE A 248 16.69 15.31 -1.62
C PHE A 248 15.69 16.45 -1.86
N SER A 249 15.00 16.90 -0.80
CA SER A 249 14.04 18.01 -0.89
C SER A 249 14.69 19.36 -1.22
N ALA A 250 15.97 19.55 -0.84
CA ALA A 250 16.72 20.77 -1.09
C ALA A 250 17.04 20.90 -2.58
N VAL A 251 17.52 19.83 -3.20
CA VAL A 251 17.90 19.78 -4.62
C VAL A 251 16.66 19.71 -5.53
N HIS A 252 15.62 18.97 -5.14
CA HIS A 252 14.46 18.69 -6.01
C HIS A 252 13.17 19.39 -5.51
N GLY A 253 13.30 20.58 -4.91
CA GLY A 253 12.23 21.30 -4.23
C GLY A 253 11.04 21.76 -5.10
N ARG A 254 11.07 21.49 -6.40
CA ARG A 254 9.91 21.58 -7.31
C ARG A 254 9.56 20.14 -7.65
N ALA A 255 8.50 19.61 -7.05
CA ALA A 255 8.22 18.18 -7.07
C ALA A 255 7.85 17.69 -8.48
N ASP A 256 8.85 17.26 -9.24
CA ASP A 256 8.68 16.46 -10.44
C ASP A 256 8.21 15.06 -10.03
N ALA A 257 7.31 14.45 -10.79
CA ALA A 257 6.75 13.14 -10.47
C ALA A 257 7.79 12.02 -10.30
N LEU A 258 8.99 12.21 -10.88
CA LEU A 258 10.16 11.37 -10.71
C LEU A 258 10.57 11.24 -9.23
N VAL A 259 10.64 12.38 -8.54
CA VAL A 259 11.04 12.53 -7.13
C VAL A 259 10.07 11.76 -6.21
N TYR A 260 8.78 11.83 -6.50
CA TYR A 260 7.74 11.11 -5.77
C TYR A 260 7.84 9.58 -5.97
N CYS A 261 8.04 9.12 -7.21
CA CYS A 261 8.19 7.69 -7.50
C CYS A 261 9.41 7.11 -6.79
N VAL A 262 10.54 7.80 -6.87
CA VAL A 262 11.82 7.38 -6.30
C VAL A 262 11.72 7.23 -4.77
N LEU A 263 11.05 8.16 -4.08
CA LEU A 263 10.84 8.08 -2.64
C LEU A 263 9.85 6.99 -2.22
N VAL A 264 8.70 6.87 -2.89
CA VAL A 264 7.73 5.82 -2.60
C VAL A 264 8.36 4.44 -2.82
N GLY A 265 9.22 4.29 -3.82
CA GLY A 265 9.96 3.07 -4.04
C GLY A 265 10.93 2.74 -2.92
N ALA A 266 11.72 3.71 -2.45
CA ALA A 266 12.63 3.53 -1.33
C ALA A 266 11.91 3.16 -0.02
N LEU A 267 10.79 3.84 0.26
CA LEU A 267 9.95 3.54 1.42
C LEU A 267 9.31 2.15 1.31
N GLY A 268 8.86 1.75 0.12
CA GLY A 268 8.34 0.41 -0.14
C GLY A 268 9.38 -0.68 0.16
N ALA A 269 10.60 -0.52 -0.33
CA ALA A 269 11.70 -1.44 -0.07
C ALA A 269 12.08 -1.48 1.42
N GLY A 270 12.22 -0.32 2.07
CA GLY A 270 12.51 -0.22 3.50
C GLY A 270 11.41 -0.82 4.37
N PHE A 271 10.14 -0.64 3.99
CA PHE A 271 8.99 -1.24 4.66
C PHE A 271 8.98 -2.77 4.51
N SER A 272 9.18 -3.28 3.29
CA SER A 272 9.27 -4.73 3.01
C SER A 272 10.29 -5.43 3.88
N LEU A 273 11.50 -4.85 3.93
CA LEU A 273 12.60 -5.34 4.76
C LEU A 273 12.15 -5.41 6.21
N SER A 274 11.81 -4.25 6.79
CA SER A 274 11.52 -4.11 8.22
C SER A 274 10.38 -4.98 8.71
N TRP A 275 9.37 -5.19 7.88
CA TRP A 275 8.18 -5.91 8.26
C TRP A 275 8.32 -7.43 8.10
N SER A 276 9.29 -7.90 7.33
CA SER A 276 9.62 -9.33 7.21
C SER A 276 10.47 -9.87 8.37
N ALA A 277 10.99 -8.98 9.23
CA ALA A 277 11.82 -9.33 10.37
C ALA A 277 11.07 -10.21 11.39
N ARG A 278 11.70 -11.31 11.81
CA ARG A 278 11.23 -12.07 12.97
C ARG A 278 11.57 -11.29 14.25
N PRO A 279 10.76 -11.39 15.32
CA PRO A 279 11.16 -10.91 16.65
C PRO A 279 12.53 -11.51 17.02
N GLY A 280 13.52 -10.67 17.34
CA GLY A 280 14.91 -11.08 17.61
C GLY A 280 15.89 -10.98 16.43
N ASP A 281 15.40 -10.72 15.22
CA ASP A 281 16.23 -10.59 14.01
C ASP A 281 16.66 -9.12 13.81
N ASP A 282 17.48 -8.61 14.73
CA ASP A 282 18.00 -7.21 14.75
C ASP A 282 18.71 -6.82 13.44
N ALA A 283 19.11 -7.81 12.64
CA ALA A 283 19.72 -7.61 11.33
C ALA A 283 18.81 -6.78 10.42
N VAL A 284 17.54 -7.14 10.32
CA VAL A 284 16.62 -6.62 9.30
C VAL A 284 16.26 -5.14 9.52
N GLY A 285 16.23 -4.67 10.76
CA GLY A 285 16.03 -3.25 11.08
C GLY A 285 17.22 -2.37 10.69
N GLN A 286 18.45 -2.88 10.86
CA GLN A 286 19.67 -2.21 10.40
C GLN A 286 19.76 -2.21 8.86
N GLU A 287 19.20 -3.22 8.21
CA GLU A 287 19.18 -3.38 6.76
C GLU A 287 18.27 -2.33 6.09
N ALA A 288 17.09 -2.08 6.64
CA ALA A 288 16.19 -1.03 6.14
C ALA A 288 16.80 0.38 6.30
N VAL A 289 17.48 0.62 7.42
CA VAL A 289 18.24 1.86 7.63
C VAL A 289 19.38 1.98 6.62
N GLY A 290 20.10 0.88 6.36
CA GLY A 290 21.17 0.82 5.37
C GLY A 290 20.69 1.17 3.96
N VAL A 291 19.53 0.63 3.56
CA VAL A 291 18.89 0.94 2.27
C VAL A 291 18.45 2.40 2.19
N CYS A 292 17.78 2.93 3.21
CA CYS A 292 17.40 4.35 3.23
C CYS A 292 18.60 5.30 3.23
N ALA A 293 19.70 4.94 3.91
CA ALA A 293 20.96 5.69 3.86
C ALA A 293 21.69 5.54 2.52
N LEU A 294 21.56 4.39 1.85
CA LEU A 294 22.02 4.14 0.48
C LEU A 294 21.39 5.15 -0.47
N PHE A 295 20.07 5.21 -0.43
CA PHE A 295 19.24 6.09 -1.21
C PHE A 295 19.59 7.58 -0.99
N ALA A 296 19.86 7.94 0.27
CA ALA A 296 20.35 9.25 0.66
C ALA A 296 21.64 9.64 -0.06
N ALA A 297 22.64 8.77 0.06
CA ALA A 297 23.99 8.98 -0.44
C ALA A 297 24.01 9.00 -1.97
N LEU A 298 23.24 8.10 -2.60
CA LEU A 298 23.08 8.02 -4.04
C LEU A 298 22.44 9.27 -4.61
N THR A 299 21.34 9.74 -4.03
CA THR A 299 20.69 10.95 -4.53
C THR A 299 21.58 12.18 -4.34
N LEU A 300 22.23 12.29 -3.18
CA LEU A 300 23.22 13.35 -2.91
C LEU A 300 24.34 13.35 -3.96
N LEU A 301 24.89 12.18 -4.29
CA LEU A 301 25.99 12.08 -5.25
C LEU A 301 25.58 12.46 -6.67
N VAL A 302 24.37 12.07 -7.10
CA VAL A 302 23.80 12.42 -8.41
C VAL A 302 23.47 13.90 -8.50
N SER A 303 22.94 14.48 -7.43
CA SER A 303 22.54 15.89 -7.40
C SER A 303 23.69 16.89 -7.47
N VAL A 304 24.92 16.47 -7.19
CA VAL A 304 26.07 17.38 -6.99
C VAL A 304 27.09 17.28 -8.13
N ARG A 305 27.00 16.31 -9.06
CA ARG A 305 28.04 16.08 -10.08
C ARG A 305 27.49 15.69 -11.46
N ASP A 306 28.17 16.16 -12.52
CA ASP A 306 28.11 15.57 -13.87
C ASP A 306 28.72 14.16 -13.84
N LEU A 307 27.89 13.17 -13.49
CA LEU A 307 28.31 11.76 -13.45
C LEU A 307 28.30 11.18 -14.87
N GLY A 308 29.34 10.42 -15.22
CA GLY A 308 29.32 9.58 -16.40
C GLY A 308 28.43 8.36 -16.21
N ILE A 309 27.84 7.81 -17.28
CA ILE A 309 26.93 6.64 -17.23
C ILE A 309 27.51 5.44 -16.46
N LEU A 310 28.82 5.19 -16.59
CA LEU A 310 29.49 4.11 -15.87
C LEU A 310 29.48 4.35 -14.36
N GLN A 311 29.63 5.60 -13.92
CA GLN A 311 29.55 5.96 -12.50
C GLN A 311 28.12 5.79 -12.01
N THR A 312 27.13 6.28 -12.76
CA THR A 312 25.69 6.14 -12.46
C THR A 312 25.28 4.68 -12.23
N VAL A 313 25.85 3.73 -12.99
CA VAL A 313 25.60 2.29 -12.84
C VAL A 313 26.40 1.66 -11.69
N LEU A 314 27.66 2.06 -11.49
CA LEU A 314 28.55 1.46 -10.49
C LEU A 314 28.33 1.96 -9.06
N ILE A 315 27.86 3.20 -8.88
CA ILE A 315 27.67 3.77 -7.54
C ILE A 315 26.71 2.90 -6.71
N PRO A 316 25.51 2.51 -7.17
CA PRO A 316 24.60 1.67 -6.39
C PRO A 316 25.24 0.35 -5.94
N VAL A 317 26.03 -0.28 -6.80
CA VAL A 317 26.78 -1.51 -6.49
C VAL A 317 27.84 -1.25 -5.43
N ALA A 318 28.60 -0.16 -5.57
CA ALA A 318 29.63 0.24 -4.62
C ALA A 318 29.03 0.60 -3.25
N VAL A 319 27.88 1.28 -3.23
CA VAL A 319 27.22 1.61 -1.97
C VAL A 319 26.65 0.34 -1.33
N PHE A 320 26.05 -0.59 -2.09
CA PHE A 320 25.62 -1.88 -1.53
C PHE A 320 26.79 -2.66 -0.94
N ALA A 321 27.93 -2.72 -1.63
CA ALA A 321 29.14 -3.33 -1.10
C ALA A 321 29.61 -2.65 0.18
N LEU A 322 29.58 -1.31 0.26
CA LEU A 322 29.90 -0.56 1.46
C LEU A 322 28.90 -0.86 2.61
N ALA A 323 27.60 -0.92 2.33
CA ALA A 323 26.57 -1.26 3.30
C ALA A 323 26.77 -2.68 3.84
N ALA A 324 27.11 -3.64 2.98
CA ALA A 324 27.46 -5.01 3.36
C ALA A 324 28.71 -5.05 4.25
N VAL A 325 29.75 -4.27 3.92
CA VAL A 325 30.97 -4.15 4.74
C VAL A 325 30.68 -3.52 6.10
N LEU A 326 29.92 -2.43 6.13
CA LEU A 326 29.49 -1.76 7.37
C LEU A 326 28.65 -2.69 8.24
N ARG A 327 27.76 -3.49 7.65
CA ARG A 327 26.98 -4.51 8.35
C ARG A 327 27.89 -5.54 9.01
N MET A 328 28.86 -6.07 8.27
CA MET A 328 29.84 -7.03 8.81
C MET A 328 30.69 -6.42 9.93
N ALA A 329 31.07 -5.15 9.81
CA ALA A 329 31.86 -4.44 10.82
C ALA A 329 31.05 -4.11 12.09
N CYS A 330 29.78 -3.72 11.96
CA CYS A 330 28.90 -3.36 13.07
C CYS A 330 28.28 -4.58 13.77
N SER A 331 28.40 -5.78 13.21
CA SER A 331 27.92 -7.03 13.81
C SER A 331 28.89 -8.18 13.55
N PRO A 332 30.11 -8.11 14.12
CA PRO A 332 31.10 -9.16 13.95
C PRO A 332 30.53 -10.50 14.45
N GLY A 333 30.62 -11.53 13.60
CA GLY A 333 30.14 -12.89 13.90
C GLY A 333 28.76 -13.26 13.33
N ARG A 334 28.04 -12.33 12.68
CA ARG A 334 26.79 -12.64 11.96
C ARG A 334 27.02 -12.59 10.44
N PRO A 335 27.12 -13.73 9.73
CA PRO A 335 27.32 -13.73 8.29
C PRO A 335 26.13 -13.11 7.55
N LEU A 336 26.39 -12.52 6.39
CA LEU A 336 25.35 -12.03 5.49
C LEU A 336 24.49 -13.22 5.03
N ASN A 337 23.23 -13.25 5.45
CA ASN A 337 22.33 -14.32 5.02
C ASN A 337 21.89 -14.08 3.55
N ALA A 338 21.45 -15.15 2.88
CA ALA A 338 21.03 -15.06 1.48
C ALA A 338 19.85 -14.08 1.26
N ARG A 339 19.00 -13.90 2.27
CA ARG A 339 17.88 -12.92 2.21
C ARG A 339 18.38 -11.49 2.23
N TYR A 340 19.39 -11.17 3.02
CA TYR A 340 20.01 -9.86 3.06
C TYR A 340 20.65 -9.53 1.72
N VAL A 341 21.42 -10.48 1.17
CA VAL A 341 22.06 -10.30 -0.13
C VAL A 341 20.99 -10.08 -1.21
N ALA A 342 19.92 -10.87 -1.20
CA ALA A 342 18.80 -10.70 -2.13
C ALA A 342 18.13 -9.32 -1.94
N ALA A 343 17.71 -8.96 -0.73
CA ALA A 343 16.99 -7.73 -0.48
C ALA A 343 17.82 -6.46 -0.70
N GLY A 344 19.10 -6.49 -0.33
CA GLY A 344 20.02 -5.40 -0.59
C GLY A 344 20.37 -5.29 -2.08
N ALA A 345 20.54 -6.40 -2.80
CA ALA A 345 20.72 -6.38 -4.25
C ALA A 345 19.47 -5.86 -4.97
N ILE A 346 18.27 -6.28 -4.53
CA ILE A 346 16.98 -5.77 -5.01
C ILE A 346 16.94 -4.25 -4.82
N SER A 347 17.17 -3.77 -3.60
CA SER A 347 17.11 -2.34 -3.29
C SER A 347 18.14 -1.54 -4.09
N ALA A 348 19.39 -1.99 -4.14
CA ALA A 348 20.43 -1.36 -4.94
C ALA A 348 20.11 -1.33 -6.44
N SER A 349 19.47 -2.36 -6.99
CA SER A 349 19.06 -2.38 -8.41
C SER A 349 17.93 -1.38 -8.68
N LEU A 350 16.97 -1.28 -7.76
CA LEU A 350 15.87 -0.32 -7.85
C LEU A 350 16.36 1.12 -7.70
N GLU A 351 17.33 1.34 -6.82
CA GLU A 351 17.99 2.63 -6.66
C GLU A 351 18.85 2.98 -7.88
N ALA A 352 19.57 2.02 -8.45
CA ALA A 352 20.32 2.20 -9.69
C ALA A 352 19.42 2.68 -10.83
N LEU A 353 18.22 2.10 -10.95
CA LEU A 353 17.22 2.54 -11.90
C LEU A 353 16.78 3.98 -11.67
N CYS A 354 16.53 4.36 -10.40
CA CYS A 354 16.13 5.71 -10.04
C CYS A 354 17.22 6.75 -10.35
N VAL A 355 18.47 6.42 -10.04
CA VAL A 355 19.65 7.24 -10.32
C VAL A 355 19.90 7.35 -11.82
N PHE A 356 19.77 6.23 -12.55
CA PHE A 356 19.87 6.22 -14.01
C PHE A 356 18.75 7.04 -14.66
N ALA A 357 17.53 6.98 -14.13
CA ALA A 357 16.42 7.81 -14.57
C ALA A 357 16.75 9.31 -14.41
N LEU A 358 17.23 9.73 -13.25
CA LEU A 358 17.66 11.12 -13.03
C LEU A 358 18.76 11.54 -14.01
N TRP A 359 19.79 10.71 -14.18
CA TRP A 359 20.87 10.97 -15.14
C TRP A 359 20.34 11.14 -16.57
N LEU A 360 19.43 10.26 -17.00
CA LEU A 360 18.86 10.30 -18.34
C LEU A 360 17.98 11.54 -18.55
N HIS A 361 17.25 11.97 -17.52
CA HIS A 361 16.46 13.19 -17.54
C HIS A 361 17.32 14.42 -17.80
N ASP A 362 18.57 14.44 -17.36
CA ASP A 362 19.50 15.55 -17.60
C ASP A 362 20.17 15.48 -19.00
N HIS A 363 20.10 14.32 -19.68
CA HIS A 363 20.85 14.02 -20.92
C HIS A 363 19.95 13.70 -22.14
N GLN A 364 18.73 14.26 -22.20
CA GLN A 364 17.55 13.85 -23.00
C GLN A 364 17.69 13.61 -24.53
N GLY A 365 18.86 13.78 -25.15
CA GLY A 365 19.02 13.80 -26.62
C GLY A 365 19.60 12.54 -27.29
N ARG A 366 20.13 11.53 -26.57
CA ARG A 366 20.95 10.46 -27.20
C ARG A 366 20.68 9.02 -26.75
N GLY A 367 19.73 8.79 -25.83
CA GLY A 367 19.70 7.54 -25.05
C GLY A 367 18.46 6.65 -25.19
N TYR A 368 17.44 6.99 -25.98
CA TYR A 368 16.12 6.36 -25.84
C TYR A 368 16.10 4.86 -26.18
N ILE A 369 16.79 4.41 -27.23
CA ILE A 369 16.92 2.98 -27.57
C ILE A 369 17.66 2.24 -26.45
N THR A 370 18.78 2.80 -25.99
CA THR A 370 19.59 2.23 -24.92
C THR A 370 18.79 2.14 -23.62
N ALA A 371 18.02 3.17 -23.29
CA ALA A 371 17.25 3.22 -22.05
C ALA A 371 15.98 2.35 -22.11
N GLY A 372 15.33 2.21 -23.26
CA GLY A 372 14.27 1.22 -23.46
C GLY A 372 14.76 -0.23 -23.38
N PHE A 373 15.95 -0.50 -23.93
CA PHE A 373 16.63 -1.79 -23.77
C PHE A 373 17.00 -2.04 -22.30
N ILE A 374 17.55 -1.04 -21.59
CA ILE A 374 17.84 -1.13 -20.15
C ILE A 374 16.56 -1.40 -19.36
N LEU A 375 15.45 -0.72 -19.65
CA LEU A 375 14.17 -0.97 -18.99
C LEU A 375 13.70 -2.42 -19.18
N THR A 376 13.88 -2.98 -20.37
CA THR A 376 13.53 -4.37 -20.68
C THR A 376 14.45 -5.36 -19.97
N VAL A 377 15.78 -5.15 -20.04
CA VAL A 377 16.78 -5.98 -19.38
C VAL A 377 16.61 -5.94 -17.88
N VAL A 378 16.36 -4.77 -17.31
CA VAL A 378 16.15 -4.64 -15.87
C VAL A 378 14.82 -5.28 -15.48
N GLY A 379 13.73 -5.06 -16.21
CA GLY A 379 12.46 -5.76 -15.97
C GLY A 379 12.63 -7.29 -15.97
N LEU A 380 13.41 -7.82 -16.91
CA LEU A 380 13.74 -9.26 -17.02
C LEU A 380 14.63 -9.73 -15.85
N LEU A 381 15.68 -9.00 -15.51
CA LEU A 381 16.60 -9.35 -14.42
C LEU A 381 15.89 -9.28 -13.06
N LEU A 382 15.13 -8.21 -12.81
CA LEU A 382 14.34 -8.08 -11.59
C LEU A 382 13.28 -9.18 -11.55
N GLY A 383 12.49 -9.40 -12.60
CA GLY A 383 11.51 -10.50 -12.64
C GLY A 383 12.15 -11.87 -12.40
N GLY A 384 13.28 -12.16 -13.06
CA GLY A 384 14.00 -13.42 -12.97
C GLY A 384 14.70 -13.67 -11.63
N VAL A 385 15.18 -12.62 -10.95
CA VAL A 385 15.83 -12.71 -9.63
C VAL A 385 14.81 -12.66 -8.50
N PHE A 386 13.77 -11.83 -8.63
CA PHE A 386 12.80 -11.57 -7.57
C PHE A 386 11.85 -12.74 -7.40
N LEU A 387 11.33 -13.28 -8.52
CA LEU A 387 10.32 -14.32 -8.49
C LEU A 387 10.78 -15.59 -7.75
N PRO A 388 11.99 -16.14 -7.97
CA PRO A 388 12.46 -17.30 -7.21
C PRO A 388 12.54 -17.05 -5.70
N SER A 389 12.97 -15.85 -5.29
CA SER A 389 13.06 -15.50 -3.87
C SER A 389 11.68 -15.48 -3.22
N PHE A 390 10.69 -14.83 -3.86
CA PHE A 390 9.33 -14.78 -3.33
C PHE A 390 8.65 -16.14 -3.39
N LYS A 391 8.85 -16.89 -4.48
CA LYS A 391 8.30 -18.23 -4.64
C LYS A 391 8.69 -19.13 -3.47
N LYS A 392 9.95 -19.08 -3.04
CA LYS A 392 10.43 -19.86 -1.88
C LYS A 392 9.70 -19.48 -0.57
N ASP A 393 9.57 -18.20 -0.27
CA ASP A 393 8.90 -17.76 0.97
C ASP A 393 7.39 -18.09 0.94
N PHE A 394 6.77 -18.07 -0.24
CA PHE A 394 5.40 -18.53 -0.43
C PHE A 394 5.26 -20.04 -0.41
N GLU A 395 6.21 -20.81 -0.92
CA GLU A 395 6.22 -22.28 -0.79
C GLU A 395 6.24 -22.69 0.69
N GLU A 396 7.06 -22.03 1.50
CA GLU A 396 7.05 -22.20 2.97
C GLU A 396 5.66 -21.87 3.57
N LEU A 397 5.02 -20.78 3.12
CA LEU A 397 3.65 -20.46 3.55
C LEU A 397 2.66 -21.56 3.15
N MET A 398 2.74 -22.03 1.91
CA MET A 398 1.84 -23.06 1.38
C MET A 398 2.01 -24.39 2.11
N GLU A 399 3.23 -24.75 2.51
CA GLU A 399 3.52 -25.93 3.31
C GLU A 399 2.87 -25.81 4.69
N VAL A 400 3.04 -24.67 5.37
CA VAL A 400 2.44 -24.43 6.69
C VAL A 400 0.91 -24.40 6.63
N GLU A 401 0.32 -23.82 5.58
CA GLU A 401 -1.14 -23.80 5.37
C GLU A 401 -1.72 -25.15 4.96
N GLY A 402 -0.90 -25.99 4.31
CA GLY A 402 -1.29 -27.33 3.87
C GLY A 402 -1.16 -28.40 4.96
N ASP A 403 -0.37 -28.15 6.01
CA ASP A 403 -0.10 -29.09 7.09
C ASP A 403 -1.32 -29.19 8.05
N VAL A 404 -1.93 -30.37 8.10
CA VAL A 404 -3.11 -30.68 8.91
C VAL A 404 -2.80 -30.64 10.40
N ASP A 405 -1.57 -30.99 10.79
CA ASP A 405 -1.15 -31.00 12.20
C ASP A 405 -0.93 -29.58 12.73
N ARG A 406 -0.60 -28.64 11.84
CA ARG A 406 -0.35 -27.23 12.19
C ARG A 406 -1.56 -26.32 12.05
N SER A 407 -2.55 -26.72 11.26
CA SER A 407 -3.70 -25.90 10.92
C SER A 407 -5.01 -26.57 11.35
N VAL A 408 -5.69 -25.98 12.34
CA VAL A 408 -7.06 -26.40 12.70
C VAL A 408 -8.04 -25.59 11.85
N ALA A 409 -8.86 -26.28 11.06
CA ALA A 409 -9.85 -25.64 10.20
C ALA A 409 -10.78 -24.78 11.05
N GLY A 410 -10.92 -23.50 10.69
CA GLY A 410 -11.72 -22.56 11.46
C GLY A 410 -11.21 -22.28 12.89
N ALA A 411 -9.90 -22.38 13.14
CA ALA A 411 -9.29 -21.82 14.36
C ALA A 411 -8.61 -20.47 14.12
N GLY A 412 -8.67 -19.97 12.88
CA GLY A 412 -7.85 -18.86 12.39
C GLY A 412 -6.38 -19.24 12.26
N ALA A 413 -5.61 -18.39 11.58
CA ALA A 413 -4.18 -18.63 11.37
C ALA A 413 -3.41 -18.67 12.70
N GLY A 414 -2.65 -19.76 12.91
CA GLY A 414 -1.74 -19.91 14.06
C GLY A 414 -0.64 -18.84 14.07
N ALA A 415 0.06 -18.70 15.20
CA ALA A 415 1.14 -17.71 15.33
C ALA A 415 2.28 -17.96 14.32
N GLU A 416 2.62 -19.23 14.07
CA GLU A 416 3.59 -19.64 13.06
C GLU A 416 3.11 -19.28 11.65
N GLN A 417 1.90 -19.70 11.28
CA GLN A 417 1.30 -19.38 9.98
C GLN A 417 1.25 -17.87 9.74
N TYR A 418 0.85 -17.08 10.75
CA TYR A 418 0.85 -15.62 10.64
C TYR A 418 2.26 -15.05 10.44
N ALA A 419 3.26 -15.58 11.13
CA ALA A 419 4.65 -15.14 10.97
C ALA A 419 5.19 -15.47 9.57
N VAL A 420 4.89 -16.67 9.05
CA VAL A 420 5.28 -17.08 7.69
C VAL A 420 4.51 -16.29 6.62
N ALA A 421 3.21 -16.05 6.82
CA ALA A 421 2.39 -15.24 5.91
C ALA A 421 2.90 -13.80 5.85
N LYS A 422 3.21 -13.20 7.01
CA LYS A 422 3.81 -11.86 7.09
C LYS A 422 5.14 -11.80 6.34
N LYS A 423 5.95 -12.84 6.48
CA LYS A 423 7.24 -12.97 5.80
C LYS A 423 7.11 -13.15 4.28
N ALA A 424 6.03 -13.76 3.78
CA ALA A 424 5.80 -13.91 2.35
C ALA A 424 5.18 -12.65 1.71
N TRP A 425 4.10 -12.12 2.30
CA TRP A 425 3.27 -11.08 1.68
C TRP A 425 3.91 -9.68 1.68
N TRP A 426 4.59 -9.30 2.76
CA TRP A 426 5.09 -7.93 2.90
C TRP A 426 6.35 -7.63 2.06
N PRO A 427 7.33 -8.54 1.94
CA PRO A 427 8.37 -8.44 0.92
C PRO A 427 7.79 -8.33 -0.48
N LEU A 428 6.86 -9.22 -0.85
CA LEU A 428 6.22 -9.17 -2.16
C LEU A 428 5.61 -7.80 -2.42
N LEU A 429 4.82 -7.28 -1.48
CA LEU A 429 4.12 -6.01 -1.65
C LEU A 429 5.10 -4.83 -1.81
N GLY A 430 5.99 -4.60 -0.85
CA GLY A 430 6.84 -3.41 -0.91
C GLY A 430 7.93 -3.50 -1.98
N PHE A 431 8.45 -4.69 -2.33
CA PHE A 431 9.32 -4.83 -3.51
C PHE A 431 8.57 -4.67 -4.82
N ALA A 432 7.32 -5.13 -4.92
CA ALA A 432 6.51 -4.89 -6.11
C ALA A 432 6.21 -3.38 -6.27
N VAL A 433 5.89 -2.68 -5.18
CA VAL A 433 5.74 -1.21 -5.17
C VAL A 433 7.05 -0.54 -5.57
N ALA A 434 8.18 -0.96 -5.00
CA ALA A 434 9.48 -0.37 -5.30
C ALA A 434 9.92 -0.61 -6.75
N ALA A 435 9.69 -1.83 -7.27
CA ALA A 435 9.94 -2.17 -8.66
C ALA A 435 9.06 -1.38 -9.62
N PHE A 436 7.76 -1.29 -9.33
CA PHE A 436 6.84 -0.48 -10.11
C PHE A 436 7.28 0.98 -10.15
N MET A 437 7.56 1.57 -8.99
CA MET A 437 7.92 2.99 -8.91
C MET A 437 9.27 3.29 -9.56
N SER A 438 10.25 2.38 -9.49
CA SER A 438 11.54 2.55 -10.16
C SER A 438 11.40 2.47 -11.69
N MET A 439 10.56 1.56 -12.18
CA MET A 439 10.24 1.46 -13.61
C MET A 439 9.44 2.67 -14.10
N LEU A 440 8.51 3.18 -13.27
CA LEU A 440 7.74 4.38 -13.57
C LEU A 440 8.64 5.63 -13.58
N ALA A 441 9.56 5.74 -12.61
CA ALA A 441 10.59 6.77 -12.58
C ALA A 441 11.42 6.76 -13.87
N LEU A 442 11.93 5.58 -14.27
CA LEU A 442 12.67 5.44 -15.51
C LEU A 442 11.83 5.79 -16.74
N THR A 443 10.54 5.43 -16.76
CA THR A 443 9.60 5.80 -17.83
C THR A 443 9.42 7.32 -17.93
N ILE A 444 9.25 8.00 -16.78
CA ILE A 444 9.10 9.47 -16.71
C ILE A 444 10.39 10.19 -17.10
N ALA A 445 11.55 9.63 -16.78
CA ALA A 445 12.83 10.18 -17.22
C ALA A 445 13.08 10.01 -18.72
N LEU A 446 12.70 8.86 -19.26
CA LEU A 446 12.75 8.53 -20.69
C LEU A 446 11.80 9.39 -21.52
N ALA A 447 10.74 9.86 -20.89
CA ALA A 447 9.57 10.37 -21.53
C ALA A 447 9.87 11.42 -22.62
N PRO A 448 10.65 12.48 -22.37
CA PRO A 448 10.92 13.50 -23.38
C PRO A 448 11.55 12.94 -24.66
N SER A 449 12.45 11.96 -24.53
CA SER A 449 13.09 11.29 -25.66
C SER A 449 12.16 10.36 -26.44
N LEU A 450 11.06 9.93 -25.82
CA LEU A 450 9.99 9.14 -26.42
C LEU A 450 8.85 10.04 -26.96
N GLY A 451 9.05 11.36 -26.98
CA GLY A 451 8.05 12.35 -27.38
C GLY A 451 6.99 12.63 -26.32
N TRP A 452 7.15 12.13 -25.09
CA TRP A 452 6.18 12.31 -24.02
C TRP A 452 5.90 13.78 -23.72
N ALA A 453 4.63 14.14 -23.67
CA ALA A 453 4.18 15.42 -23.16
C ALA A 453 3.57 15.20 -21.78
N ALA A 454 4.11 15.84 -20.75
CA ALA A 454 3.45 15.88 -19.45
C ALA A 454 2.32 16.93 -19.49
N GLY A 455 1.20 16.61 -18.84
CA GLY A 455 0.09 17.54 -18.65
C GLY A 455 0.51 18.75 -17.83
N MET A 456 -0.05 19.90 -18.18
CA MET A 456 0.03 21.12 -17.36
C MET A 456 -1.30 21.39 -16.64
N ALA A 457 -2.43 20.91 -17.18
CA ALA A 457 -3.72 21.04 -16.51
C ALA A 457 -3.81 20.15 -15.28
N HIS A 458 -4.06 20.80 -14.13
CA HIS A 458 -4.58 20.11 -12.97
C HIS A 458 -6.06 19.80 -13.21
N PRO A 459 -6.48 18.52 -13.18
CA PRO A 459 -7.90 18.18 -13.24
C PRO A 459 -8.68 18.92 -12.16
N GLY A 460 -9.98 19.11 -12.40
CA GLY A 460 -10.92 19.38 -11.32
C GLY A 460 -10.96 18.18 -10.37
N VAL A 461 -10.09 18.16 -9.35
CA VAL A 461 -9.97 17.08 -8.35
C VAL A 461 -11.24 16.95 -7.46
N ARG A 462 -12.26 17.80 -7.69
CA ARG A 462 -13.44 17.98 -6.82
C ARG A 462 -14.23 16.68 -6.66
N GLY A 463 -14.39 15.92 -7.73
CA GLY A 463 -15.15 14.68 -7.72
C GLY A 463 -14.55 13.56 -6.87
N PRO A 464 -13.31 13.14 -7.13
CA PRO A 464 -12.63 12.07 -6.40
C PRO A 464 -12.47 12.36 -4.91
N ALA A 465 -12.20 13.62 -4.56
CA ALA A 465 -12.08 14.05 -3.17
C ALA A 465 -13.41 13.93 -2.41
N VAL A 466 -14.51 14.37 -3.03
CA VAL A 466 -15.86 14.21 -2.47
C VAL A 466 -16.21 12.73 -2.34
N VAL A 467 -15.86 11.90 -3.34
CA VAL A 467 -16.06 10.45 -3.28
C VAL A 467 -15.29 9.82 -2.12
N ALA A 468 -14.02 10.17 -1.91
CA ALA A 468 -13.23 9.65 -0.79
C ALA A 468 -13.82 10.03 0.58
N VAL A 469 -14.26 11.29 0.74
CA VAL A 469 -14.90 11.75 1.99
C VAL A 469 -16.23 11.04 2.24
N VAL A 470 -17.06 10.92 1.20
CA VAL A 470 -18.36 10.25 1.29
C VAL A 470 -18.16 8.75 1.58
N LEU A 471 -17.18 8.10 0.95
CA LEU A 471 -16.77 6.74 1.29
C LEU A 471 -16.38 6.61 2.76
N LEU A 472 -15.52 7.49 3.25
CA LEU A 472 -15.03 7.43 4.63
C LEU A 472 -16.17 7.55 5.64
N LEU A 473 -17.10 8.49 5.41
CA LEU A 473 -18.26 8.72 6.27
C LEU A 473 -19.26 7.56 6.23
N LEU A 474 -19.50 6.98 5.05
CA LEU A 474 -20.52 5.94 4.87
C LEU A 474 -20.01 4.52 5.15
N VAL A 475 -18.70 4.29 5.09
CA VAL A 475 -18.08 2.98 5.40
C VAL A 475 -17.75 2.84 6.88
N ALA A 476 -17.55 3.93 7.63
CA ALA A 476 -17.24 3.87 9.06
C ALA A 476 -18.20 2.98 9.87
N PRO A 477 -19.54 3.01 9.66
CA PRO A 477 -20.46 2.06 10.31
C PRO A 477 -20.25 0.59 9.87
N ALA A 478 -19.88 0.35 8.61
CA ALA A 478 -19.61 -0.99 8.08
C ALA A 478 -18.29 -1.60 8.61
N LEU A 479 -17.36 -0.78 9.12
CA LEU A 479 -16.15 -1.27 9.80
C LEU A 479 -16.46 -2.05 11.08
N VAL A 480 -17.59 -1.78 11.74
CA VAL A 480 -18.07 -2.59 12.86
C VAL A 480 -18.36 -4.03 12.41
N ASP A 481 -18.97 -4.19 11.24
CA ASP A 481 -19.24 -5.51 10.66
C ASP A 481 -17.98 -6.18 10.12
N VAL A 482 -16.95 -5.42 9.72
CA VAL A 482 -15.60 -5.97 9.50
C VAL A 482 -15.03 -6.56 10.78
N GLY A 483 -15.11 -5.82 11.90
CA GLY A 483 -14.68 -6.32 13.21
C GLY A 483 -15.40 -7.63 13.59
N ARG A 484 -16.72 -7.67 13.43
CA ARG A 484 -17.52 -8.88 13.65
C ARG A 484 -17.11 -10.01 12.70
N ALA A 485 -16.92 -9.75 11.42
CA ALA A 485 -16.49 -10.75 10.45
C ALA A 485 -15.08 -11.30 10.76
N LEU A 486 -14.23 -10.53 11.44
CA LEU A 486 -12.93 -10.97 11.93
C LEU A 486 -13.02 -11.78 13.23
N GLU A 487 -14.02 -11.52 14.08
CA GLU A 487 -14.19 -12.16 15.40
C GLU A 487 -15.07 -13.43 15.36
N LYS A 488 -16.01 -13.53 14.42
CA LYS A 488 -17.09 -14.52 14.44
C LYS A 488 -16.60 -15.92 14.02
N HIS A 489 -15.97 -16.64 14.94
CA HIS A 489 -15.99 -18.11 14.96
C HIS A 489 -17.05 -18.58 15.95
N HIS A 490 -18.29 -18.72 15.49
CA HIS A 490 -19.30 -19.44 16.25
C HIS A 490 -19.42 -20.86 15.69
N PRO A 491 -19.08 -21.90 16.49
CA PRO A 491 -19.24 -23.30 16.08
C PRO A 491 -20.70 -23.73 16.01
N ARG A 492 -21.66 -22.84 16.33
CA ARG A 492 -23.09 -23.09 16.18
C ARG A 492 -23.75 -21.98 15.37
N PRO A 493 -24.63 -22.33 14.42
CA PRO A 493 -25.46 -21.36 13.73
C PRO A 493 -26.39 -20.72 14.78
N THR A 494 -26.12 -19.48 15.17
CA THR A 494 -27.14 -18.67 15.85
C THR A 494 -28.20 -18.38 14.80
N VAL A 495 -29.32 -19.10 14.89
CA VAL A 495 -30.47 -19.02 13.96
C VAL A 495 -31.10 -17.61 13.95
N ASP A 496 -30.83 -16.78 14.96
CA ASP A 496 -31.21 -15.37 15.00
C ASP A 496 -30.22 -14.49 14.21
N MET A 497 -30.16 -14.72 12.90
CA MET A 497 -29.53 -13.80 11.96
C MET A 497 -30.48 -12.62 11.76
N ASP A 498 -30.23 -11.51 12.46
CA ASP A 498 -31.03 -10.30 12.34
C ASP A 498 -30.84 -9.69 10.94
N VAL A 499 -31.85 -9.85 10.08
CA VAL A 499 -31.96 -9.29 8.72
C VAL A 499 -31.82 -7.75 8.73
N ARG A 500 -31.84 -7.13 9.92
CA ARG A 500 -31.63 -5.70 10.15
C ARG A 500 -30.18 -5.28 10.36
N SER A 501 -29.18 -6.10 9.98
CA SER A 501 -27.78 -5.68 10.11
C SER A 501 -27.54 -4.35 9.36
N GLY A 502 -27.38 -3.27 10.13
CA GLY A 502 -27.33 -1.92 9.59
C GLY A 502 -26.23 -1.73 8.54
N GLY A 503 -25.15 -2.50 8.62
CA GLY A 503 -24.05 -2.42 7.66
C GLY A 503 -24.42 -2.77 6.22
N VAL A 504 -25.43 -3.61 5.98
CA VAL A 504 -25.90 -3.90 4.60
C VAL A 504 -26.45 -2.65 3.94
N TRP A 505 -27.26 -1.89 4.67
CA TRP A 505 -27.83 -0.64 4.19
C TRP A 505 -26.80 0.47 4.06
N TRP A 506 -25.82 0.54 4.98
CA TRP A 506 -24.70 1.48 4.87
C TRP A 506 -23.79 1.17 3.68
N CYS A 507 -23.49 -0.10 3.43
CA CYS A 507 -22.71 -0.51 2.27
C CYS A 507 -23.45 -0.21 0.96
N LEU A 508 -24.76 -0.48 0.91
CA LEU A 508 -25.61 -0.10 -0.22
C LEU A 508 -25.63 1.41 -0.45
N ALA A 509 -25.84 2.19 0.61
CA ALA A 509 -25.86 3.65 0.53
C ALA A 509 -24.50 4.21 0.09
N ALA A 510 -23.40 3.66 0.60
CA ALA A 510 -22.04 4.02 0.17
C ALA A 510 -21.84 3.73 -1.32
N GLY A 511 -22.15 2.52 -1.78
CA GLY A 511 -22.04 2.15 -3.19
C GLY A 511 -22.90 3.03 -4.11
N ALA A 512 -24.15 3.28 -3.73
CA ALA A 512 -25.06 4.14 -4.48
C ALA A 512 -24.59 5.60 -4.54
N ALA A 513 -24.11 6.15 -3.42
CA ALA A 513 -23.58 7.51 -3.36
C ALA A 513 -22.33 7.66 -4.23
N VAL A 514 -21.41 6.69 -4.20
CA VAL A 514 -20.23 6.67 -5.08
C VAL A 514 -20.65 6.60 -6.55
N CYS A 515 -21.61 5.75 -6.91
CA CYS A 515 -22.13 5.68 -8.29
C CYS A 515 -22.70 7.04 -8.73
N LEU A 516 -23.57 7.65 -7.92
CA LEU A 516 -24.17 8.94 -8.23
C LEU A 516 -23.10 10.03 -8.41
N LEU A 517 -22.15 10.12 -7.47
CA LEU A 517 -21.07 11.09 -7.54
C LEU A 517 -20.19 10.86 -8.76
N MET A 518 -19.81 9.62 -9.06
CA MET A 518 -18.99 9.32 -10.23
C MET A 518 -19.73 9.64 -11.54
N VAL A 519 -21.03 9.35 -11.65
CA VAL A 519 -21.84 9.74 -12.82
C VAL A 519 -21.88 11.26 -13.01
N LEU A 520 -21.93 12.03 -11.92
CA LEU A 520 -21.89 13.50 -11.95
C LEU A 520 -20.49 14.06 -12.26
N VAL A 521 -19.44 13.32 -11.91
CA VAL A 521 -18.04 13.74 -12.03
C VAL A 521 -17.44 13.36 -13.37
N LEU A 522 -17.81 12.20 -13.93
CA LEU A 522 -17.38 11.74 -15.25
C LEU A 522 -17.83 12.78 -16.28
N PRO A 523 -16.92 13.59 -16.83
CA PRO A 523 -17.25 14.48 -17.92
C PRO A 523 -17.52 13.59 -19.13
N TRP A 524 -18.79 13.47 -19.51
CA TRP A 524 -19.22 12.84 -20.77
C TRP A 524 -18.70 13.56 -22.03
N LYS A 525 -17.76 14.50 -21.87
CA LYS A 525 -17.21 15.38 -22.90
C LYS A 525 -16.34 14.67 -23.93
N HIS A 526 -15.77 13.51 -23.59
CA HIS A 526 -14.71 12.87 -24.39
C HIS A 526 -15.16 11.61 -25.15
N GLY A 527 -16.47 11.36 -25.20
CA GLY A 527 -17.00 10.10 -25.74
C GLY A 527 -16.69 8.92 -24.81
N TRP A 528 -17.18 7.74 -25.19
CA TRP A 528 -17.04 6.53 -24.39
C TRP A 528 -15.76 5.78 -24.76
N ASP A 529 -14.86 5.56 -23.80
CA ASP A 529 -13.67 4.73 -24.01
C ASP A 529 -14.04 3.25 -23.75
N TRP A 530 -14.30 2.51 -24.84
CA TRP A 530 -14.69 1.11 -24.75
C TRP A 530 -13.64 0.21 -24.10
N LEU A 531 -12.35 0.49 -24.30
CA LEU A 531 -11.29 -0.31 -23.69
C LEU A 531 -11.30 -0.14 -22.18
N ALA A 532 -11.32 1.11 -21.72
CA ALA A 532 -11.43 1.43 -20.30
C ALA A 532 -12.73 0.89 -19.68
N ALA A 533 -13.86 0.94 -20.41
CA ALA A 533 -15.13 0.40 -19.95
C ALA A 533 -15.10 -1.13 -19.78
N VAL A 534 -14.52 -1.86 -20.73
CA VAL A 534 -14.36 -3.32 -20.62
C VAL A 534 -13.40 -3.68 -19.48
N GLN A 535 -12.28 -2.98 -19.36
CA GLN A 535 -11.35 -3.17 -18.23
C GLN A 535 -12.04 -2.90 -16.89
N ALA A 536 -12.76 -1.78 -16.76
CA ALA A 536 -13.52 -1.43 -15.56
C ALA A 536 -14.60 -2.46 -15.21
N LEU A 537 -15.29 -3.01 -16.21
CA LEU A 537 -16.27 -4.09 -16.02
C LEU A 537 -15.61 -5.36 -15.48
N LEU A 538 -14.42 -5.72 -15.97
CA LEU A 538 -13.67 -6.88 -15.49
C LEU A 538 -13.18 -6.67 -14.05
N LEU A 539 -12.71 -5.45 -13.70
CA LEU A 539 -12.32 -5.09 -12.34
C LEU A 539 -13.52 -5.14 -11.37
N ALA A 540 -14.67 -4.63 -11.80
CA ALA A 540 -15.92 -4.71 -11.07
C ALA A 540 -16.38 -6.15 -10.87
N ALA A 541 -16.33 -6.98 -11.93
CA ALA A 541 -16.69 -8.39 -11.86
C ALA A 541 -15.76 -9.17 -10.92
N PHE A 542 -14.46 -8.85 -10.89
CA PHE A 542 -13.51 -9.44 -9.95
C PHE A 542 -13.84 -9.08 -8.51
N SER A 543 -14.20 -7.81 -8.26
CA SER A 543 -14.64 -7.34 -6.95
C SER A 543 -15.95 -7.99 -6.51
N LEU A 544 -16.92 -8.13 -7.41
CA LEU A 544 -18.17 -8.84 -7.14
C LEU A 544 -17.92 -10.31 -6.81
N GLN A 545 -17.04 -10.97 -7.57
CA GLN A 545 -16.63 -12.34 -7.32
C GLN A 545 -15.96 -12.49 -5.95
N THR A 546 -15.15 -11.50 -5.55
CA THR A 546 -14.53 -11.44 -4.23
C THR A 546 -15.59 -11.33 -3.13
N VAL A 547 -16.55 -10.41 -3.29
CA VAL A 547 -17.66 -10.20 -2.34
C VAL A 547 -18.54 -11.43 -2.21
N LEU A 548 -18.97 -12.02 -3.32
CA LEU A 548 -19.89 -13.16 -3.31
C LEU A 548 -19.18 -14.47 -2.93
N GLY A 549 -17.98 -14.69 -3.45
CA GLY A 549 -17.16 -15.87 -3.16
C GLY A 549 -16.81 -15.95 -1.68
N ASN A 550 -16.07 -14.96 -1.19
CA ASN A 550 -15.64 -14.91 0.21
C ASN A 550 -16.77 -14.55 1.18
N GLY A 551 -17.77 -13.76 0.75
CA GLY A 551 -18.84 -13.34 1.65
C GLY A 551 -19.94 -14.38 1.83
N ALA A 552 -20.24 -15.17 0.80
CA ALA A 552 -21.41 -16.04 0.81
C ALA A 552 -21.12 -17.48 0.36
N TRP A 553 -20.57 -17.67 -0.84
CA TRP A 553 -20.57 -18.97 -1.50
C TRP A 553 -19.67 -19.98 -0.81
N LEU A 554 -18.46 -19.59 -0.41
CA LEU A 554 -17.53 -20.44 0.35
C LEU A 554 -18.03 -20.80 1.75
N HIS A 555 -19.06 -20.10 2.24
CA HIS A 555 -19.61 -20.24 3.58
C HIS A 555 -21.04 -20.72 3.56
N LEU A 556 -21.42 -21.41 2.47
CA LEU A 556 -22.71 -22.08 2.27
C LEU A 556 -23.95 -21.18 2.50
N GLY A 557 -23.75 -19.86 2.52
CA GLY A 557 -24.78 -18.88 2.86
C GLY A 557 -25.77 -18.69 1.71
N GLN A 558 -27.03 -18.47 2.07
CA GLN A 558 -28.02 -17.93 1.14
C GLN A 558 -27.96 -16.41 1.17
N LEU A 559 -27.74 -15.80 0.00
CA LEU A 559 -27.78 -14.35 -0.14
C LEU A 559 -29.22 -13.85 -0.03
N GLN A 560 -29.48 -13.10 1.03
CA GLN A 560 -30.71 -12.32 1.18
C GLN A 560 -30.74 -11.17 0.16
N TRP A 561 -31.94 -10.68 -0.17
CA TRP A 561 -32.10 -9.58 -1.14
C TRP A 561 -31.27 -8.32 -0.79
N PRO A 562 -31.24 -7.83 0.48
CA PRO A 562 -30.44 -6.67 0.82
C PRO A 562 -28.94 -6.88 0.54
N ALA A 563 -28.42 -8.07 0.83
CA ALA A 563 -27.02 -8.42 0.59
C ALA A 563 -26.69 -8.50 -0.92
N LYS A 564 -27.64 -8.96 -1.75
CA LYS A 564 -27.52 -8.91 -3.22
C LYS A 564 -27.45 -7.47 -3.72
N CYS A 565 -28.28 -6.58 -3.19
CA CYS A 565 -28.27 -5.16 -3.54
C CYS A 565 -26.96 -4.49 -3.11
N ALA A 566 -26.47 -4.76 -1.89
CA ALA A 566 -25.19 -4.24 -1.42
C ALA A 566 -24.03 -4.71 -2.32
N ALA A 567 -23.95 -6.01 -2.63
CA ALA A 567 -22.94 -6.55 -3.56
C ALA A 567 -23.04 -5.92 -4.96
N GLY A 568 -24.26 -5.76 -5.49
CA GLY A 568 -24.50 -5.08 -6.77
C GLY A 568 -24.07 -3.61 -6.75
N SER A 569 -24.28 -2.89 -5.64
CA SER A 569 -23.84 -1.50 -5.50
C SER A 569 -22.32 -1.37 -5.42
N VAL A 570 -21.64 -2.31 -4.74
CA VAL A 570 -20.16 -2.38 -4.71
C VAL A 570 -19.62 -2.66 -6.10
N PHE A 571 -20.22 -3.60 -6.86
CA PHE A 571 -19.87 -3.87 -8.25
C PHE A 571 -19.95 -2.60 -9.11
N LEU A 572 -21.07 -1.88 -9.07
CA LEU A 572 -21.25 -0.65 -9.85
C LEU A 572 -20.26 0.44 -9.42
N ALA A 573 -20.07 0.63 -8.11
CA ALA A 573 -19.17 1.63 -7.57
C ALA A 573 -17.71 1.37 -7.99
N VAL A 574 -17.23 0.13 -7.87
CA VAL A 574 -15.89 -0.25 -8.33
C VAL A 574 -15.77 -0.10 -9.84
N GLY A 575 -16.81 -0.41 -10.62
CA GLY A 575 -16.83 -0.19 -12.07
C GLY A 575 -16.66 1.29 -12.43
N PHE A 576 -17.41 2.19 -11.77
CA PHE A 576 -17.28 3.62 -12.02
C PHE A 576 -15.93 4.19 -11.56
N ILE A 577 -15.44 3.78 -10.38
CA ILE A 577 -14.11 4.17 -9.89
C ILE A 577 -13.03 3.69 -10.87
N GLY A 578 -13.13 2.44 -11.33
CA GLY A 578 -12.23 1.83 -12.31
C GLY A 578 -12.24 2.59 -13.63
N TYR A 579 -13.42 2.88 -14.16
CA TYR A 579 -13.56 3.64 -15.40
C TYR A 579 -12.97 5.04 -15.29
N TRP A 580 -13.31 5.78 -14.22
CA TRP A 580 -12.75 7.10 -13.94
C TRP A 580 -11.22 7.06 -13.82
N SER A 581 -10.66 6.06 -13.11
CA SER A 581 -9.21 5.96 -12.94
C SER A 581 -8.47 5.67 -14.25
N LEU A 582 -9.12 5.01 -15.21
CA LEU A 582 -8.54 4.63 -16.49
C LEU A 582 -8.73 5.71 -17.56
N THR A 583 -9.62 6.67 -17.31
CA THR A 583 -9.97 7.75 -18.25
C THR A 583 -9.56 9.11 -17.71
N ASP A 584 -10.46 9.83 -17.03
CA ASP A 584 -10.27 11.22 -16.60
C ASP A 584 -9.10 11.39 -15.64
N ALA A 585 -8.84 10.39 -14.79
CA ALA A 585 -7.70 10.44 -13.88
C ALA A 585 -6.36 10.45 -14.62
N VAL A 586 -6.33 9.83 -15.80
CA VAL A 586 -5.16 9.75 -16.67
C VAL A 586 -5.15 10.90 -17.69
N ARG A 587 -6.30 11.32 -18.23
CA ARG A 587 -6.40 12.37 -19.26
C ARG A 587 -7.40 13.45 -18.86
N PRO A 588 -7.05 14.30 -17.90
CA PRO A 588 -7.96 15.33 -17.44
C PRO A 588 -8.18 16.37 -18.55
N GLY A 589 -9.40 16.41 -19.12
CA GLY A 589 -9.78 17.45 -20.09
C GLY A 589 -9.11 17.34 -21.46
N SER A 590 -8.74 16.14 -21.92
CA SER A 590 -8.05 15.86 -23.21
C SER A 590 -6.61 16.39 -23.33
N GLU A 591 -6.04 16.88 -22.24
CA GLU A 591 -4.61 17.20 -22.16
C GLU A 591 -3.81 15.99 -21.66
N SER A 592 -2.49 16.04 -21.85
CA SER A 592 -1.57 15.06 -21.27
C SER A 592 -1.77 14.90 -19.76
N SER A 593 -1.34 13.77 -19.19
CA SER A 593 -1.51 13.50 -17.76
C SER A 593 -0.48 14.26 -16.91
N VAL A 594 -0.87 14.72 -15.73
CA VAL A 594 0.08 15.09 -14.67
C VAL A 594 0.43 13.80 -13.90
N PRO A 595 1.67 13.25 -14.02
CA PRO A 595 1.95 11.91 -13.51
C PRO A 595 1.71 11.73 -12.00
N GLY A 596 2.10 12.71 -11.19
CA GLY A 596 1.88 12.67 -9.74
C GLY A 596 0.38 12.63 -9.38
N PHE A 597 -0.45 13.37 -10.10
CA PHE A 597 -1.89 13.31 -9.93
C PHE A 597 -2.45 11.94 -10.35
N ALA A 598 -2.06 11.43 -11.52
CA ALA A 598 -2.58 10.18 -12.05
C ALA A 598 -2.23 8.99 -11.12
N VAL A 599 -1.02 8.98 -10.54
CA VAL A 599 -0.60 7.98 -9.54
C VAL A 599 -1.40 8.13 -8.23
N ALA A 600 -1.56 9.35 -7.73
CA ALA A 600 -2.36 9.59 -6.51
C ALA A 600 -3.83 9.22 -6.72
N ALA A 601 -4.39 9.53 -7.88
CA ALA A 601 -5.74 9.17 -8.31
C ALA A 601 -5.92 7.65 -8.37
N LEU A 602 -4.96 6.93 -8.95
CA LEU A 602 -4.96 5.47 -8.94
C LEU A 602 -4.91 4.91 -7.52
N GLY A 603 -4.02 5.43 -6.66
CA GLY A 603 -3.93 5.03 -5.27
C GLY A 603 -5.25 5.23 -4.53
N GLY A 604 -5.88 6.40 -4.68
CA GLY A 604 -7.19 6.72 -4.10
C GLY A 604 -8.31 5.83 -4.65
N ALA A 605 -8.32 5.57 -5.95
CA ALA A 605 -9.27 4.68 -6.62
C ALA A 605 -9.13 3.24 -6.10
N PHE A 606 -7.91 2.73 -6.01
CA PHE A 606 -7.61 1.40 -5.49
C PHE A 606 -8.04 1.25 -4.04
N VAL A 607 -7.65 2.19 -3.16
CA VAL A 607 -8.05 2.17 -1.74
C VAL A 607 -9.56 2.19 -1.60
N SER A 608 -10.25 3.05 -2.37
CA SER A 608 -11.72 3.14 -2.35
C SER A 608 -12.37 1.82 -2.77
N ALA A 609 -11.89 1.20 -3.86
CA ALA A 609 -12.39 -0.08 -4.33
C ALA A 609 -12.11 -1.20 -3.34
N ALA A 610 -10.90 -1.27 -2.77
CA ALA A 610 -10.53 -2.28 -1.78
C ALA A 610 -11.38 -2.15 -0.51
N VAL A 611 -11.61 -0.93 -0.02
CA VAL A 611 -12.49 -0.66 1.13
C VAL A 611 -13.92 -1.13 0.84
N LEU A 612 -14.50 -0.76 -0.31
CA LEU A 612 -15.84 -1.22 -0.69
C LEU A 612 -15.92 -2.74 -0.81
N THR A 613 -14.96 -3.38 -1.48
CA THR A 613 -14.93 -4.83 -1.65
C THR A 613 -14.78 -5.57 -0.32
N VAL A 614 -13.86 -5.14 0.55
CA VAL A 614 -13.65 -5.78 1.87
C VAL A 614 -14.86 -5.58 2.77
N THR A 615 -15.40 -4.38 2.86
CA THR A 615 -16.60 -4.12 3.68
C THR A 615 -17.84 -4.81 3.12
N GLY A 616 -18.02 -4.81 1.79
CA GLY A 616 -19.10 -5.54 1.13
C GLY A 616 -19.02 -7.04 1.40
N THR A 617 -17.81 -7.60 1.37
CA THR A 617 -17.57 -9.01 1.75
C THR A 617 -17.99 -9.28 3.20
N ALA A 618 -17.50 -8.45 4.13
CA ALA A 618 -17.79 -8.61 5.56
C ALA A 618 -19.29 -8.49 5.87
N VAL A 619 -19.97 -7.55 5.21
CA VAL A 619 -21.39 -7.28 5.36
C VAL A 619 -22.24 -8.40 4.76
N VAL A 620 -21.89 -8.89 3.56
CA VAL A 620 -22.55 -10.05 2.94
C VAL A 620 -22.39 -11.29 3.83
N TYR A 621 -21.20 -11.48 4.39
CA TYR A 621 -20.93 -12.55 5.34
C TYR A 621 -21.76 -12.40 6.63
N ALA A 622 -21.79 -11.22 7.23
CA ALA A 622 -22.58 -10.96 8.44
C ALA A 622 -24.09 -11.17 8.21
N ALA A 623 -24.59 -10.93 6.98
CA ALA A 623 -26.00 -11.04 6.63
C ALA A 623 -26.49 -12.45 6.29
N GLY A 624 -25.60 -13.43 6.06
CA GLY A 624 -26.02 -14.76 5.61
C GLY A 624 -25.00 -15.89 5.69
N GLY A 625 -23.75 -15.61 6.07
CA GLY A 625 -22.66 -16.57 6.09
C GLY A 625 -22.71 -17.54 7.27
N TRP A 626 -22.33 -18.79 7.03
CA TRP A 626 -22.08 -19.78 8.09
C TRP A 626 -20.67 -19.60 8.65
N TYR A 627 -20.18 -20.54 9.47
CA TYR A 627 -18.77 -20.52 9.86
C TYR A 627 -17.88 -20.60 8.61
N TYR A 628 -16.82 -19.80 8.59
CA TYR A 628 -15.90 -19.85 7.47
C TYR A 628 -15.02 -21.10 7.55
N ARG A 629 -14.80 -21.74 6.40
CA ARG A 629 -14.01 -22.97 6.24
C ARG A 629 -12.61 -22.73 5.68
N THR A 630 -12.33 -21.48 5.28
CA THR A 630 -11.02 -21.03 4.82
C THR A 630 -10.07 -20.79 5.98
N ASP A 631 -8.76 -20.73 5.70
CA ASP A 631 -7.73 -20.51 6.73
C ASP A 631 -7.80 -19.11 7.36
N TYR A 632 -8.36 -18.15 6.63
CA TYR A 632 -8.56 -16.78 7.10
C TYR A 632 -10.05 -16.38 7.05
N PRO A 633 -10.45 -15.41 7.89
CA PRO A 633 -11.77 -14.80 7.82
C PRO A 633 -12.06 -14.18 6.44
N PRO A 634 -13.34 -14.09 6.04
CA PRO A 634 -13.78 -13.54 4.75
C PRO A 634 -13.15 -12.20 4.38
N ALA A 635 -13.08 -11.27 5.33
CA ALA A 635 -12.54 -9.94 5.10
C ALA A 635 -11.04 -9.95 4.77
N ARG A 636 -10.28 -10.91 5.33
CA ARG A 636 -8.85 -11.06 5.02
C ARG A 636 -8.63 -11.69 3.65
N ASN A 637 -9.40 -12.71 3.30
CA ASN A 637 -9.38 -13.27 1.94
C ASN A 637 -9.72 -12.19 0.91
N ALA A 638 -10.76 -11.38 1.17
CA ALA A 638 -11.09 -10.27 0.29
C ALA A 638 -9.99 -9.20 0.20
N ALA A 639 -9.28 -8.91 1.29
CA ALA A 639 -8.14 -7.99 1.25
C ALA A 639 -6.98 -8.54 0.41
N GLN A 640 -6.71 -9.84 0.50
CA GLN A 640 -5.74 -10.54 -0.35
C GLN A 640 -6.16 -10.49 -1.83
N ASP A 641 -7.43 -10.74 -2.13
CA ASP A 641 -7.97 -10.64 -3.49
C ASP A 641 -7.90 -9.21 -4.03
N CYS A 642 -8.16 -8.21 -3.18
CA CYS A 642 -7.99 -6.80 -3.55
C CYS A 642 -6.53 -6.47 -3.85
N LEU A 643 -5.57 -7.05 -3.12
CA LEU A 643 -4.14 -6.87 -3.41
C LEU A 643 -3.80 -7.36 -4.83
N LEU A 644 -4.26 -8.56 -5.17
CA LEU A 644 -4.11 -9.12 -6.52
C LEU A 644 -4.79 -8.25 -7.58
N LEU A 645 -6.04 -7.84 -7.33
CA LEU A 645 -6.79 -6.92 -8.19
C LEU A 645 -6.03 -5.61 -8.40
N GLY A 646 -5.39 -5.06 -7.37
CA GLY A 646 -4.58 -3.86 -7.44
C GLY A 646 -3.39 -4.00 -8.39
N PHE A 647 -2.65 -5.11 -8.29
CA PHE A 647 -1.56 -5.40 -9.22
C PHE A 647 -2.05 -5.54 -10.66
N LEU A 648 -3.16 -6.24 -10.86
CA LEU A 648 -3.77 -6.42 -12.18
C LEU A 648 -4.24 -5.08 -12.78
N TRP A 649 -4.94 -4.28 -11.98
CA TRP A 649 -5.41 -2.96 -12.38
C TRP A 649 -4.24 -2.04 -12.71
N LEU A 650 -3.21 -2.01 -11.87
CA LEU A 650 -2.00 -1.20 -12.07
C LEU A 650 -1.29 -1.56 -13.38
N THR A 651 -0.99 -2.86 -13.57
CA THR A 651 -0.09 -3.32 -14.63
C THR A 651 -0.78 -3.49 -15.97
N LEU A 652 -2.04 -3.96 -15.98
CA LEU A 652 -2.78 -4.27 -17.19
C LEU A 652 -3.80 -3.18 -17.54
N GLY A 653 -4.39 -2.53 -16.54
CA GLY A 653 -5.35 -1.45 -16.76
C GLY A 653 -4.67 -0.09 -16.92
N TRP A 654 -4.21 0.45 -15.81
CA TRP A 654 -3.83 1.85 -15.65
C TRP A 654 -2.55 2.19 -16.39
N LEU A 655 -1.49 1.39 -16.25
CA LEU A 655 -0.20 1.70 -16.84
C LEU A 655 -0.25 1.80 -18.38
N PRO A 656 -0.88 0.88 -19.12
CA PRO A 656 -1.08 1.05 -20.56
C PRO A 656 -1.80 2.35 -20.92
N GLN A 657 -2.88 2.69 -20.22
CA GLN A 657 -3.62 3.93 -20.46
C GLN A 657 -2.77 5.16 -20.18
N PHE A 658 -2.01 5.13 -19.08
CA PHE A 658 -1.08 6.16 -18.67
C PHE A 658 0.01 6.38 -19.72
N VAL A 659 0.67 5.33 -20.20
CA VAL A 659 1.70 5.45 -21.24
C VAL A 659 1.10 5.99 -22.55
N LEU A 660 -0.05 5.44 -22.98
CA LEU A 660 -0.74 5.88 -24.20
C LEU A 660 -1.18 7.35 -24.14
N ALA A 661 -1.55 7.83 -22.95
CA ALA A 661 -2.02 9.18 -22.72
C ALA A 661 -0.95 10.24 -22.89
N ASN A 662 0.30 9.89 -22.58
CA ASN A 662 1.36 10.87 -22.55
C ASN A 662 2.34 10.75 -23.71
N VAL A 663 2.38 9.62 -24.42
CA VAL A 663 3.10 9.52 -25.70
C VAL A 663 2.17 10.03 -26.83
N PRO A 664 2.41 11.23 -27.40
CA PRO A 664 1.51 11.87 -28.34
C PRO A 664 1.41 11.07 -29.63
N ALA A 665 0.25 11.17 -30.28
CA ALA A 665 0.01 10.50 -31.56
C ALA A 665 0.98 10.93 -32.67
N SER A 666 1.57 12.13 -32.55
CA SER A 666 2.54 12.68 -33.49
C SER A 666 3.97 12.16 -33.29
N ALA A 667 4.27 11.37 -32.25
CA ALA A 667 5.60 10.84 -32.03
C ALA A 667 5.95 9.80 -33.13
N PRO A 668 7.06 9.98 -33.88
CA PRO A 668 7.38 9.13 -35.04
C PRO A 668 7.59 7.66 -34.69
N GLU A 669 7.99 7.37 -33.44
CA GLU A 669 8.25 6.03 -32.94
C GLU A 669 7.32 5.65 -31.78
N ARG A 670 6.12 6.25 -31.73
CA ARG A 670 5.14 6.08 -30.64
C ARG A 670 4.98 4.62 -30.22
N TRP A 671 4.83 3.71 -31.18
CA TRP A 671 4.52 2.32 -30.90
C TRP A 671 5.71 1.51 -30.42
N ALA A 672 6.91 1.81 -30.93
CA ALA A 672 8.14 1.25 -30.38
C ALA A 672 8.36 1.72 -28.94
N ALA A 673 8.11 3.01 -28.67
CA ALA A 673 8.19 3.59 -27.33
C ALA A 673 7.19 2.95 -26.35
N VAL A 674 5.90 2.92 -26.72
CA VAL A 674 4.84 2.29 -25.91
C VAL A 674 5.15 0.81 -25.68
N GLY A 675 5.49 0.07 -26.74
CA GLY A 675 5.80 -1.35 -26.66
C GLY A 675 6.99 -1.64 -25.75
N THR A 676 8.05 -0.84 -25.83
CA THR A 676 9.25 -1.02 -25.00
C THR A 676 8.99 -0.71 -23.53
N VAL A 677 8.25 0.37 -23.24
CA VAL A 677 7.84 0.69 -21.88
C VAL A 677 7.02 -0.45 -21.30
N LEU A 678 5.96 -0.86 -22.01
CA LEU A 678 5.07 -1.93 -21.53
C LEU A 678 5.79 -3.28 -21.43
N ALA A 679 6.70 -3.61 -22.33
CA ALA A 679 7.47 -4.85 -22.27
C ALA A 679 8.27 -4.96 -20.96
N GLY A 680 8.93 -3.87 -20.53
CA GLY A 680 9.67 -3.85 -19.26
C GLY A 680 8.77 -4.19 -18.06
N PHE A 681 7.58 -3.59 -17.98
CA PHE A 681 6.63 -3.91 -16.92
C PHE A 681 6.02 -5.31 -17.06
N LEU A 682 5.75 -5.77 -18.28
CA LEU A 682 5.23 -7.12 -18.52
C LEU A 682 6.26 -8.18 -18.10
N PHE A 683 7.54 -8.03 -18.43
CA PHE A 683 8.57 -8.98 -17.97
C PHE A 683 8.74 -9.00 -16.45
N LEU A 684 8.53 -7.87 -15.79
CA LEU A 684 8.57 -7.78 -14.33
C LEU A 684 7.36 -8.47 -13.67
N PHE A 685 6.15 -8.25 -14.18
CA PHE A 685 4.92 -8.65 -13.49
C PHE A 685 4.24 -9.92 -14.03
N VAL A 686 4.37 -10.25 -15.32
CA VAL A 686 3.70 -11.42 -15.92
C VAL A 686 4.16 -12.74 -15.30
N PRO A 687 5.46 -12.99 -15.05
CA PRO A 687 5.89 -14.23 -14.39
C PRO A 687 5.27 -14.41 -13.00
N ALA A 688 5.26 -13.35 -12.18
CA ALA A 688 4.62 -13.36 -10.87
C ALA A 688 3.10 -13.55 -10.97
N PHE A 689 2.47 -12.93 -11.97
CA PHE A 689 1.05 -13.09 -12.26
C PHE A 689 0.70 -14.55 -12.61
N LEU A 690 1.41 -15.15 -13.58
CA LEU A 690 1.18 -16.54 -13.98
C LEU A 690 1.38 -17.51 -12.82
N TRP A 691 2.44 -17.31 -12.04
CA TRP A 691 2.69 -18.10 -10.84
C TRP A 691 1.58 -17.91 -9.79
N THR A 692 1.03 -16.71 -9.63
CA THR A 692 -0.11 -16.47 -8.72
C THR A 692 -1.36 -17.23 -9.17
N LEU A 693 -1.65 -17.28 -10.48
CA LEU A 693 -2.76 -18.07 -11.01
C LEU A 693 -2.56 -19.58 -10.74
N GLU A 694 -1.34 -20.07 -10.92
CA GLU A 694 -0.98 -21.47 -10.61
C GLU A 694 -1.10 -21.77 -9.11
N ASN A 695 -0.71 -20.83 -8.26
CA ASN A 695 -0.85 -20.95 -6.82
C ASN A 695 -2.32 -20.98 -6.38
N ASN A 696 -3.18 -20.13 -6.96
CA ASN A 696 -4.63 -20.16 -6.69
C ASN A 696 -5.24 -21.53 -6.98
N ASP A 697 -4.83 -22.16 -8.08
CA ASP A 697 -5.26 -23.51 -8.41
C ASP A 697 -4.68 -24.57 -7.46
N SER A 698 -3.41 -24.41 -7.06
CA SER A 698 -2.74 -25.29 -6.10
C SER A 698 -3.36 -25.23 -4.71
N HIS A 699 -3.90 -24.06 -4.31
CA HIS A 699 -4.63 -23.89 -3.06
C HIS A 699 -5.87 -24.80 -2.99
N VAL A 700 -6.62 -24.93 -4.09
CA VAL A 700 -7.77 -25.84 -4.18
C VAL A 700 -7.33 -27.29 -3.95
N GLU A 701 -6.21 -27.69 -4.57
CA GLU A 701 -5.68 -29.05 -4.41
C GLU A 701 -5.21 -29.33 -2.99
N ARG A 702 -4.54 -28.35 -2.34
CA ARG A 702 -4.11 -28.46 -0.93
C ARG A 702 -5.30 -28.62 0.00
N GLN A 703 -6.32 -27.77 -0.14
CA GLN A 703 -7.53 -27.85 0.66
C GLN A 703 -8.23 -29.21 0.48
N ARG A 704 -8.29 -29.73 -0.76
CA ARG A 704 -8.83 -31.07 -1.00
C ARG A 704 -8.02 -32.18 -0.32
N ARG A 705 -6.68 -32.15 -0.40
CA ARG A 705 -5.82 -33.15 0.25
C ARG A 705 -6.00 -33.13 1.76
N ARG A 706 -5.94 -31.95 2.36
CA ARG A 706 -6.21 -31.74 3.78
C ARG A 706 -7.58 -32.27 4.20
N THR A 707 -8.64 -31.97 3.45
CA THR A 707 -9.97 -32.50 3.72
C THR A 707 -9.99 -34.03 3.64
N ASN A 708 -9.31 -34.65 2.66
CA ASN A 708 -9.21 -36.10 2.58
C ASN A 708 -8.44 -36.71 3.76
N GLU A 709 -7.36 -36.07 4.21
CA GLU A 709 -6.59 -36.52 5.38
C GLU A 709 -7.41 -36.44 6.66
N LEU A 710 -8.19 -35.37 6.84
CA LEU A 710 -9.14 -35.23 7.97
C LEU A 710 -10.24 -36.29 7.92
N ARG A 711 -10.81 -36.55 6.74
CA ARG A 711 -11.81 -37.62 6.55
C ARG A 711 -11.27 -39.01 6.84
N GLN A 712 -9.98 -39.24 6.60
CA GLN A 712 -9.33 -40.54 6.83
C GLN A 712 -8.83 -40.71 8.26
N SER A 713 -8.51 -39.62 8.96
CA SER A 713 -7.97 -39.64 10.33
C SER A 713 -9.04 -39.56 11.42
N GLY A 714 -10.29 -39.23 11.09
CA GLY A 714 -11.40 -39.17 12.05
C GLY A 714 -11.82 -40.54 12.62
N ASP A 715 -12.57 -40.51 13.73
CA ASP A 715 -13.08 -41.71 14.44
C ASP A 715 -13.93 -42.64 13.55
N THR A 716 -14.50 -42.10 12.46
CA THR A 716 -15.21 -42.87 11.44
C THR A 716 -14.69 -42.45 10.06
N PRO A 717 -13.72 -43.17 9.49
CA PRO A 717 -13.12 -42.81 8.22
C PRO A 717 -14.15 -42.70 7.09
N ALA A 718 -14.21 -41.54 6.45
CA ALA A 718 -15.06 -41.30 5.28
C ALA A 718 -14.29 -41.52 3.97
N ALA A 719 -15.02 -41.85 2.90
CA ALA A 719 -14.42 -41.99 1.58
C ALA A 719 -13.76 -40.66 1.14
N PRO A 720 -12.61 -40.71 0.45
CA PRO A 720 -11.96 -39.52 -0.08
C PRO A 720 -12.86 -38.83 -1.11
N LEU A 721 -12.76 -37.50 -1.17
CA LEU A 721 -13.45 -36.68 -2.14
C LEU A 721 -13.04 -37.05 -3.58
N SER A 722 -14.04 -37.13 -4.47
CA SER A 722 -13.80 -37.48 -5.88
C SER A 722 -12.87 -36.49 -6.59
N PRO A 723 -11.92 -36.96 -7.43
CA PRO A 723 -11.10 -36.08 -8.26
C PRO A 723 -11.89 -35.16 -9.20
N ASP A 724 -13.06 -35.62 -9.66
CA ASP A 724 -13.89 -34.94 -10.65
C ASP A 724 -14.57 -33.67 -10.11
N LEU A 725 -14.62 -33.52 -8.78
CA LEU A 725 -15.17 -32.34 -8.09
C LEU A 725 -14.46 -31.04 -8.46
N THR A 726 -13.21 -31.16 -8.90
CA THR A 726 -12.38 -30.02 -9.31
C THR A 726 -12.37 -29.81 -10.82
N GLY A 727 -13.27 -30.46 -11.56
CA GLY A 727 -13.42 -30.30 -13.02
C GLY A 727 -12.16 -30.70 -13.80
N GLY A 728 -11.42 -31.70 -13.33
CA GLY A 728 -10.16 -32.14 -13.94
C GLY A 728 -8.92 -31.35 -13.49
N LEU A 729 -9.04 -30.42 -12.54
CA LEU A 729 -7.87 -29.72 -11.98
C LEU A 729 -6.89 -30.70 -11.31
N ALA A 730 -7.42 -31.66 -10.57
CA ALA A 730 -6.61 -32.67 -9.87
C ALA A 730 -5.69 -33.51 -10.78
N THR A 731 -5.99 -33.57 -12.08
CA THR A 731 -5.18 -34.30 -13.08
C THR A 731 -4.39 -33.35 -13.99
N ALA A 732 -4.52 -32.04 -13.81
CA ALA A 732 -3.86 -31.04 -14.64
C ALA A 732 -2.39 -30.87 -14.24
N GLN A 733 -1.49 -31.48 -15.03
CA GLN A 733 -0.03 -31.38 -14.82
C GLN A 733 0.61 -30.16 -15.49
N SER A 734 -0.13 -29.39 -16.28
CA SER A 734 0.39 -28.20 -16.99
C SER A 734 -0.55 -27.02 -16.86
N SER A 735 -0.01 -25.80 -16.98
CA SER A 735 -0.79 -24.55 -16.95
C SER A 735 -1.86 -24.55 -18.04
N ALA A 736 -1.56 -25.09 -19.23
CA ALA A 736 -2.53 -25.23 -20.32
C ALA A 736 -3.70 -26.20 -20.00
N ALA A 737 -3.45 -27.26 -19.23
CA ALA A 737 -4.51 -28.15 -18.75
C ALA A 737 -5.36 -27.48 -17.67
N ARG A 738 -4.73 -26.71 -16.77
CA ARG A 738 -5.41 -25.92 -15.73
C ARG A 738 -6.34 -24.85 -16.35
N LEU A 739 -5.89 -24.19 -17.41
CA LEU A 739 -6.71 -23.24 -18.18
C LEU A 739 -7.93 -23.92 -18.83
N ARG A 740 -7.73 -25.11 -19.40
CA ARG A 740 -8.82 -25.89 -20.02
C ARG A 740 -9.89 -26.35 -19.02
N SER A 741 -9.56 -26.47 -17.73
CA SER A 741 -10.54 -26.85 -16.69
C SER A 741 -11.42 -25.71 -16.20
N LEU A 742 -11.06 -24.43 -16.47
CA LEU A 742 -11.79 -23.27 -15.95
C LEU A 742 -13.31 -23.29 -16.27
N PRO A 743 -13.75 -23.51 -17.53
CA PRO A 743 -15.18 -23.49 -17.84
C PRO A 743 -15.98 -24.57 -17.09
N GLY A 744 -15.40 -25.77 -16.92
CA GLY A 744 -16.02 -26.87 -16.19
C GLY A 744 -16.22 -26.55 -14.72
N ARG A 745 -15.20 -25.98 -14.07
CA ARG A 745 -15.25 -25.54 -12.67
C ARG A 745 -16.29 -24.43 -12.45
N ILE A 746 -16.35 -23.45 -13.35
CA ILE A 746 -17.34 -22.36 -13.30
C ILE A 746 -18.76 -22.91 -13.44
N ALA A 747 -18.99 -23.82 -14.40
CA ALA A 747 -20.30 -24.45 -14.58
C ALA A 747 -20.74 -25.29 -13.36
N GLN A 748 -19.80 -25.98 -12.71
CA GLN A 748 -20.05 -26.70 -11.45
C GLN A 748 -20.43 -25.72 -10.32
N LEU A 749 -19.69 -24.62 -10.14
CA LEU A 749 -20.04 -23.59 -9.17
C LEU A 749 -21.45 -23.04 -9.39
N LEU A 750 -21.79 -22.67 -10.62
CA LEU A 750 -23.12 -22.14 -10.94
C LEU A 750 -24.24 -23.14 -10.62
N ARG A 751 -24.03 -24.43 -10.90
CA ARG A 751 -24.97 -25.50 -10.52
C ARG A 751 -25.10 -25.62 -9.00
N SER A 752 -23.97 -25.61 -8.28
CA SER A 752 -23.95 -25.69 -6.81
C SER A 752 -24.62 -24.49 -6.13
N VAL A 753 -24.44 -23.27 -6.67
CA VAL A 753 -25.10 -22.06 -6.15
C VAL A 753 -26.61 -22.08 -6.44
N ARG A 754 -27.02 -22.53 -7.64
CA ARG A 754 -28.45 -22.65 -8.02
C ARG A 754 -29.20 -23.73 -7.27
N ALA A 755 -28.55 -24.83 -6.93
CA ALA A 755 -29.16 -25.93 -6.18
C ALA A 755 -29.61 -25.51 -4.76
N GLY A 756 -29.13 -24.36 -4.26
CA GLY A 756 -29.42 -23.88 -2.92
C GLY A 756 -28.79 -24.77 -1.84
N SER A 757 -28.93 -24.36 -0.59
CA SER A 757 -28.64 -25.24 0.55
C SER A 757 -29.81 -26.21 0.70
N ARG A 758 -29.72 -27.39 0.09
CA ARG A 758 -30.53 -28.54 0.52
C ARG A 758 -30.34 -28.74 2.04
N PRO A 759 -31.31 -29.32 2.77
CA PRO A 759 -31.15 -29.59 4.19
C PRO A 759 -29.82 -30.30 4.47
N ALA A 760 -29.08 -29.84 5.48
CA ALA A 760 -27.70 -30.26 5.78
C ALA A 760 -27.52 -31.78 5.95
N SER A 761 -28.61 -32.52 6.14
CA SER A 761 -28.62 -33.98 6.20
C SER A 761 -28.38 -34.69 4.86
N GLU A 762 -28.51 -34.01 3.71
CA GLU A 762 -28.45 -34.66 2.39
C GLU A 762 -27.17 -34.37 1.59
N VAL A 763 -26.36 -33.40 2.01
CA VAL A 763 -25.24 -32.91 1.19
C VAL A 763 -23.97 -32.88 2.01
N ASP A 764 -22.94 -33.54 1.47
CA ASP A 764 -21.58 -33.47 2.00
C ASP A 764 -21.07 -32.02 1.88
N GLU A 765 -21.10 -31.29 2.99
CA GLU A 765 -20.73 -29.88 3.02
C GLU A 765 -19.27 -29.64 2.64
N GLU A 766 -18.38 -30.60 2.89
CA GLU A 766 -16.97 -30.53 2.49
C GLU A 766 -16.79 -30.63 0.99
N GLU A 767 -17.54 -31.54 0.36
CA GLU A 767 -17.60 -31.67 -1.09
C GLU A 767 -18.06 -30.36 -1.74
N VAL A 768 -19.14 -29.77 -1.21
CA VAL A 768 -19.66 -28.49 -1.73
C VAL A 768 -18.65 -27.36 -1.52
N PHE A 769 -17.98 -27.31 -0.38
CA PHE A 769 -16.95 -26.31 -0.11
C PHE A 769 -15.82 -26.39 -1.14
N ILE A 770 -15.25 -27.58 -1.37
CA ILE A 770 -14.16 -27.77 -2.34
C ILE A 770 -14.60 -27.45 -3.76
N LEU A 771 -15.81 -27.85 -4.15
CA LEU A 771 -16.38 -27.52 -5.46
C LEU A 771 -16.54 -26.01 -5.63
N ARG A 772 -17.06 -25.31 -4.62
CA ARG A 772 -17.25 -23.85 -4.66
C ARG A 772 -15.92 -23.11 -4.63
N LEU A 773 -14.94 -23.60 -3.88
CA LEU A 773 -13.57 -23.07 -3.88
C LEU A 773 -12.93 -23.21 -5.25
N ALA A 774 -13.02 -24.39 -5.86
CA ALA A 774 -12.49 -24.66 -7.21
C ALA A 774 -13.10 -23.75 -8.27
N GLY A 775 -14.42 -23.54 -8.22
CA GLY A 775 -15.09 -22.63 -9.14
C GLY A 775 -14.84 -21.15 -8.83
N HIS A 776 -14.70 -20.78 -7.55
CA HIS A 776 -14.40 -19.41 -7.16
C HIS A 776 -13.06 -18.95 -7.72
N THR A 777 -12.01 -19.76 -7.51
CA THR A 777 -10.67 -19.50 -8.06
C THR A 777 -10.66 -19.54 -9.59
N ALA A 778 -11.47 -20.43 -10.20
CA ALA A 778 -11.61 -20.46 -11.65
C ALA A 778 -12.19 -19.16 -12.22
N VAL A 779 -13.25 -18.60 -11.61
CA VAL A 779 -13.80 -17.30 -12.03
C VAL A 779 -12.75 -16.19 -11.89
N GLN A 780 -12.04 -16.11 -10.77
CA GLN A 780 -10.99 -15.12 -10.57
C GLN A 780 -9.88 -15.23 -11.61
N ASN A 781 -9.38 -16.45 -11.86
CA ASN A 781 -8.37 -16.72 -12.87
C ASN A 781 -8.87 -16.34 -14.28
N SER A 782 -10.12 -16.67 -14.63
CA SER A 782 -10.71 -16.27 -15.91
C SER A 782 -10.84 -14.74 -16.06
N LEU A 783 -11.26 -14.03 -15.01
CA LEU A 783 -11.38 -12.58 -15.04
C LEU A 783 -10.00 -11.90 -15.16
N ALA A 784 -9.00 -12.41 -14.43
CA ALA A 784 -7.64 -11.90 -14.50
C ALA A 784 -7.03 -12.13 -15.90
N LEU A 785 -7.20 -13.32 -16.48
CA LEU A 785 -6.77 -13.62 -17.85
C LEU A 785 -7.53 -12.78 -18.89
N GLY A 786 -8.83 -12.56 -18.67
CA GLY A 786 -9.64 -11.66 -19.50
C GLY A 786 -9.09 -10.24 -19.49
N LEU A 787 -8.72 -9.73 -18.32
CA LEU A 787 -8.10 -8.41 -18.19
C LEU A 787 -6.75 -8.37 -18.90
N THR A 788 -5.92 -9.40 -18.76
CA THR A 788 -4.66 -9.52 -19.51
C THR A 788 -4.88 -9.52 -21.01
N ALA A 789 -5.82 -10.33 -21.50
CA ALA A 789 -6.13 -10.44 -22.92
C ALA A 789 -6.64 -9.11 -23.49
N VAL A 790 -7.60 -8.46 -22.81
CA VAL A 790 -8.14 -7.15 -23.22
C VAL A 790 -7.04 -6.09 -23.24
N SER A 791 -6.14 -6.10 -22.27
CA SER A 791 -5.07 -5.10 -22.17
C SER A 791 -3.99 -5.31 -23.23
N VAL A 792 -3.62 -6.57 -23.51
CA VAL A 792 -2.66 -6.92 -24.57
C VAL A 792 -3.27 -6.66 -25.95
N VAL A 793 -4.50 -7.11 -26.21
CA VAL A 793 -5.19 -6.86 -27.49
C VAL A 793 -5.46 -5.38 -27.69
N GLY A 794 -5.87 -4.66 -26.63
CA GLY A 794 -6.03 -3.22 -26.64
C GLY A 794 -4.72 -2.50 -26.98
N ALA A 795 -3.62 -2.87 -26.31
CA ALA A 795 -2.30 -2.32 -26.59
C ALA A 795 -1.84 -2.63 -28.03
N ILE A 796 -2.02 -3.86 -28.51
CA ILE A 796 -1.66 -4.27 -29.87
C ILE A 796 -2.52 -3.55 -30.91
N GLY A 797 -3.84 -3.54 -30.74
CA GLY A 797 -4.80 -2.93 -31.67
C GLY A 797 -4.57 -1.42 -31.79
N VAL A 798 -4.37 -0.76 -30.66
CA VAL A 798 -3.96 0.65 -30.62
C VAL A 798 -2.59 0.81 -31.31
N SER A 799 -1.63 -0.09 -31.05
CA SER A 799 -0.28 -0.02 -31.65
C SER A 799 -0.17 -0.29 -33.14
N ALA A 800 -1.15 -0.97 -33.72
CA ALA A 800 -1.22 -1.22 -35.16
C ALA A 800 -1.73 0.01 -35.93
N GLY A 801 -1.96 1.15 -35.28
CA GLY A 801 -2.48 2.35 -35.92
C GLY A 801 -3.95 2.21 -36.32
N MET A 802 -4.67 1.24 -35.77
CA MET A 802 -6.12 1.23 -35.89
C MET A 802 -6.63 2.47 -35.17
N ASP A 803 -7.22 3.39 -35.93
CA ASP A 803 -7.90 4.56 -35.38
C ASP A 803 -8.78 4.11 -34.19
N GLN A 804 -8.90 4.88 -33.12
CA GLN A 804 -9.80 4.52 -32.01
C GLN A 804 -11.24 4.30 -32.51
N LYS A 805 -11.59 4.92 -33.64
CA LYS A 805 -12.83 4.67 -34.39
C LYS A 805 -12.87 3.30 -35.09
N ALA A 806 -11.72 2.75 -35.48
CA ALA A 806 -11.56 1.47 -36.17
C ALA A 806 -11.41 0.26 -35.23
N VAL A 807 -10.93 0.45 -33.99
CA VAL A 807 -10.95 -0.60 -32.95
C VAL A 807 -12.37 -0.82 -32.39
N GLY A 808 -13.32 0.04 -32.78
CA GLY A 808 -14.74 -0.14 -32.52
C GLY A 808 -15.32 -1.28 -33.35
N VAL A 809 -15.88 -2.26 -32.63
CA VAL A 809 -16.92 -3.21 -33.04
C VAL A 809 -18.18 -2.45 -33.51
N VAL A 810 -18.04 -1.57 -34.51
CA VAL A 810 -19.10 -0.70 -35.07
C VAL A 810 -19.76 -1.34 -36.29
N GLY A 811 -19.40 -2.59 -36.62
CA GLY A 811 -20.19 -3.41 -37.55
C GLY A 811 -21.63 -3.70 -37.08
N LEU A 812 -22.04 -3.27 -35.87
CA LEU A 812 -23.37 -3.55 -35.31
C LEU A 812 -24.21 -2.33 -34.94
N SER A 813 -23.74 -1.09 -35.16
CA SER A 813 -24.56 0.12 -34.86
C SER A 813 -24.66 1.14 -35.99
N GLY A 814 -24.27 0.78 -37.22
CA GLY A 814 -24.48 1.59 -38.42
C GLY A 814 -25.82 1.32 -39.09
N ALA A 815 -26.94 1.55 -38.40
CA ALA A 815 -28.27 1.74 -38.99
C ALA A 815 -29.11 2.60 -38.03
N GLY A 816 -29.09 3.91 -38.28
CA GLY A 816 -29.78 4.94 -37.50
C GLY A 816 -29.19 6.31 -37.80
#